data_AF-A0A7D5GZQ2-F1
#
_entry.id   AF-A0A7D5GZQ2-F1
#
_cell.length_a   1.000
_cell.length_b   1.000
_cell.length_c   1.000
_cell.angle_alpha   90.00
_cell.angle_beta   90.00
_cell.angle_gamma   90.00
#
_symmetry.space_group_name_H-M   'P 1'
#
loop_
_entity.id
_entity.type
_entity.pdbx_description
1 polymer ?
#
loop_
_entity_poly.entity_id
_entity_poly.type
_entity_poly.pdbx_seq_one_letter_code
_entity_poly.pdbx_strand_id
1 'polypeptide(L)'
;MSLHAVRPKILGFISEDASAWLIASLALAAGALVTSLLAVGTAELYQRQLRQRFELLANERFSRIEERFEDQTQRLDGLRRFFSYSDDVTRREYEGYAGPLLMRTQAYSWLPRVTAAERPAFEQRARAEGIADFAIRDQAADGSLVPAGPRDEYYPVFYTQSQTRQRLPLGFDVNSQASRHETLMRALHTGTLAVTPPVNLVGVSPRFSRGVLMVAPVPGKPGEPPLGFVSAVVSLGQLMGEGLPAQNDDNLHVRILDLSLAGNHEVLYESSNTVVPQPLAASHLLHLADRDYQLDISPSTLFVEANHSSPVTVVVTLGALLSLLLSALLYSLVSQRQRALKLVEQRTSQLRSSEQALRVTHNQLRSVLNAATQVAIIATDLHGLITTFNAGAERMLGYAASDAVGHLTLQNLHLSEELVARACTLTAYYERDIPLAQAMLVETPGEGNHQAREWTLVRRDGSTVAVNMLATTLLDEQGMWVGHLAICIDITERKRVHEALAARDQLLQKLSAEVPGGIYQFRLDPDGHTSFSWASEGIRDIYEMEPSVLRDDGRRVMERIHPDDGERVLDSIRFSAQHLTPWREEYRVLLPRQGLRWVRGEATPEPLAGGGTLWHGYLTDITDLKRVEEELRALSVTDVLTGIHNRRYFQERLKAELDRAERDHLHLAVIMLDIDHFKRINDQFGHAVGDRVLQGICEKIGHRLRRTDVFCRLGGEEFMVLCPGSSTEQAHALALELWQGLRHTPIDGVGIVTASFGVASWRRGEGADALLLRADSGVYAAKQAGRDRVEPELP
;
A
#
# COMPACT_ATOMS: atom_id res chain seq x y z
N MET A 1 36.45 44.91 39.85
CA MET A 1 35.18 44.35 39.35
C MET A 1 35.49 43.44 38.19
N SER A 2 35.51 42.12 38.41
CA SER A 2 35.83 41.12 37.39
C SER A 2 34.56 40.64 36.70
N LEU A 3 34.44 40.95 35.40
CA LEU A 3 33.39 40.41 34.54
C LEU A 3 33.66 38.91 34.33
N HIS A 4 32.85 38.06 34.96
CA HIS A 4 32.78 36.63 34.67
C HIS A 4 32.18 36.44 33.27
N ALA A 5 33.03 36.08 32.30
CA ALA A 5 32.59 35.65 30.99
C ALA A 5 31.90 34.27 31.11
N VAL A 6 30.57 34.28 31.04
CA VAL A 6 29.74 33.07 30.94
C VAL A 6 29.95 32.48 29.54
N ARG A 7 30.66 31.34 29.46
CA ARG A 7 30.75 30.53 28.23
C ARG A 7 29.46 29.71 28.04
N PRO A 8 28.89 29.61 26.83
CA PRO A 8 27.69 28.83 26.59
C PRO A 8 28.01 27.33 26.68
N LYS A 9 27.41 26.65 27.66
CA LYS A 9 27.43 25.19 27.85
C LYS A 9 26.51 24.52 26.82
N ILE A 10 27.01 24.24 25.62
CA ILE A 10 26.22 23.48 24.61
C ILE A 10 26.30 21.95 24.84
N LEU A 11 27.22 21.46 25.68
CA LEU A 11 27.20 20.08 26.21
C LEU A 11 27.61 20.06 27.68
N GLY A 12 26.67 20.32 28.59
CA GLY A 12 26.90 20.35 30.04
C GLY A 12 27.04 19.00 30.73
N PHE A 13 27.01 17.88 29.99
CA PHE A 13 26.98 16.52 30.56
C PHE A 13 28.30 15.75 30.48
N ILE A 14 29.32 16.30 29.82
CA ILE A 14 30.61 15.62 29.64
C ILE A 14 31.65 16.37 30.46
N SER A 15 32.15 15.75 31.53
CA SER A 15 33.24 16.33 32.33
C SER A 15 34.47 16.56 31.44
N GLU A 16 35.25 17.61 31.74
CA GLU A 16 36.48 17.90 30.99
C GLU A 16 37.51 16.76 31.07
N ASP A 17 37.36 15.86 32.04
CA ASP A 17 38.19 14.68 32.28
C ASP A 17 37.64 13.38 31.66
N ALA A 18 36.47 13.40 31.02
CA ALA A 18 35.87 12.18 30.47
C ALA A 18 36.70 11.62 29.30
N SER A 19 37.11 10.36 29.41
CA SER A 19 37.85 9.66 28.35
C SER A 19 37.01 9.57 27.07
N ALA A 20 37.61 9.90 25.92
CA ALA A 20 36.96 9.77 24.61
C ALA A 20 36.43 8.35 24.36
N TRP A 21 37.14 7.33 24.87
CA TRP A 21 36.71 5.94 24.83
C TRP A 21 35.43 5.68 25.64
N LEU A 22 35.31 6.31 26.82
CA LEU A 22 34.14 6.14 27.68
C LEU A 22 32.87 6.71 27.00
N ILE A 23 32.98 7.89 26.40
CA ILE A 23 31.88 8.54 25.69
C ILE A 23 31.46 7.74 24.44
N ALA A 24 32.44 7.26 23.67
CA ALA A 24 32.19 6.43 22.49
C ALA A 24 31.51 5.09 22.85
N SER A 25 31.97 4.42 23.91
CA SER A 25 31.36 3.18 24.40
C SER A 25 29.96 3.40 24.95
N LEU A 26 29.71 4.50 25.67
CA LEU A 26 28.37 4.86 26.14
C LEU A 26 27.42 5.13 24.98
N ALA A 27 27.87 5.84 23.94
CA ALA A 27 27.05 6.09 22.75
C ALA A 27 26.73 4.79 22.00
N LEU A 28 27.70 3.86 21.88
CA LEU A 28 27.48 2.55 21.28
C LEU A 28 26.48 1.72 22.08
N ALA A 29 26.60 1.69 23.41
CA ALA A 29 25.68 0.98 24.30
C ALA A 29 24.26 1.57 24.23
N ALA A 30 24.12 2.90 24.22
CA ALA A 30 22.84 3.57 24.06
C ALA A 30 22.21 3.28 22.69
N GLY A 31 23.00 3.32 21.61
CA GLY A 31 22.54 2.98 20.27
C GLY A 31 22.11 1.51 20.14
N ALA A 32 22.86 0.58 20.74
CA ALA A 32 22.50 -0.83 20.79
C ALA A 32 21.21 -1.07 21.60
N LEU A 33 21.02 -0.35 22.71
CA LEU A 33 19.79 -0.40 23.50
C LEU A 33 18.59 0.09 22.69
N VAL A 34 18.70 1.25 22.04
CA VAL A 34 17.63 1.81 21.19
C VAL A 34 17.32 0.88 20.02
N THR A 35 18.34 0.36 19.34
CA THR A 35 18.19 -0.61 18.25
C THR A 35 17.48 -1.88 18.73
N SER A 36 17.82 -2.38 19.92
CA SER A 36 17.18 -3.55 20.51
C SER A 36 15.70 -3.29 20.84
N LEU A 37 15.38 -2.12 21.42
CA LEU A 37 14.00 -1.73 21.71
C LEU A 37 13.18 -1.59 20.43
N LEU A 38 13.74 -0.98 19.38
CA LEU A 38 13.09 -0.88 18.07
C LEU A 38 12.92 -2.25 17.41
N ALA A 39 13.91 -3.14 17.51
CA ALA A 39 13.84 -4.50 16.98
C ALA A 39 12.73 -5.31 17.69
N VAL A 40 12.61 -5.19 19.02
CA VAL A 40 11.51 -5.82 19.78
C VAL A 40 10.16 -5.24 19.38
N GLY A 41 10.04 -3.91 19.33
CA GLY A 41 8.79 -3.24 18.95
C GLY A 41 8.35 -3.56 17.52
N THR A 42 9.28 -3.64 16.57
CA THR A 42 8.98 -4.05 15.18
C THR A 42 8.63 -5.52 15.07
N ALA A 43 9.28 -6.39 15.84
CA ALA A 43 8.92 -7.81 15.92
C ALA A 43 7.49 -7.99 16.46
N GLU A 44 7.13 -7.29 17.54
CA GLU A 44 5.77 -7.32 18.09
C GLU A 44 4.73 -6.80 17.10
N LEU A 45 5.00 -5.68 16.44
CA LEU A 45 4.10 -5.10 15.44
C LEU A 45 3.89 -6.06 14.27
N TYR A 46 4.96 -6.67 13.77
CA TYR A 46 4.92 -7.66 12.70
C TYR A 46 4.10 -8.89 13.11
N GLN A 47 4.29 -9.42 14.32
CA GLN A 47 3.50 -10.55 14.84
C GLN A 47 2.01 -10.21 14.95
N ARG A 48 1.67 -8.99 15.40
CA ARG A 48 0.28 -8.51 15.45
C ARG A 48 -0.34 -8.41 14.05
N GLN A 49 0.39 -7.85 13.08
CA GLN A 49 -0.07 -7.74 11.71
C GLN A 49 -0.27 -9.12 11.06
N LEU A 50 0.67 -10.05 11.27
CA LEU A 50 0.58 -11.41 10.75
C LEU A 50 -0.64 -12.14 11.33
N ARG A 51 -0.87 -12.01 12.65
CA ARG A 51 -2.04 -12.57 13.33
C ARG A 51 -3.34 -11.97 12.81
N GLN A 52 -3.43 -10.65 12.66
CA GLN A 52 -4.62 -9.98 12.12
C GLN A 52 -4.94 -10.42 10.69
N ARG A 53 -3.92 -10.54 9.82
CA ARG A 53 -4.10 -11.06 8.46
C ARG A 53 -4.59 -12.50 8.46
N PHE A 54 -4.00 -13.35 9.30
CA PHE A 54 -4.44 -14.73 9.45
C PHE A 54 -5.89 -14.80 9.95
N GLU A 55 -6.25 -14.07 11.00
CA GLU A 55 -7.61 -14.04 11.55
C GLU A 55 -8.65 -13.55 10.52
N LEU A 56 -8.32 -12.53 9.71
CA LEU A 56 -9.19 -12.07 8.63
C LEU A 56 -9.46 -13.16 7.58
N LEU A 57 -8.40 -13.81 7.09
CA LEU A 57 -8.52 -14.88 6.09
C LEU A 57 -9.22 -16.12 6.67
N ALA A 58 -8.91 -16.47 7.92
CA ALA A 58 -9.54 -17.59 8.62
C ALA A 58 -11.04 -17.35 8.82
N ASN A 59 -11.43 -16.15 9.27
CA ASN A 59 -12.84 -15.80 9.44
C ASN A 59 -13.60 -15.78 8.10
N GLU A 60 -12.99 -15.22 7.04
CA GLU A 60 -13.61 -15.26 5.71
C GLU A 60 -13.81 -16.71 5.23
N ARG A 61 -12.80 -17.58 5.44
CA ARG A 61 -12.89 -19.00 5.09
C ARG A 61 -13.95 -19.72 5.93
N PHE A 62 -14.02 -19.43 7.22
CA PHE A 62 -15.04 -19.96 8.14
C PHE A 62 -16.45 -19.61 7.66
N SER A 63 -16.76 -18.32 7.45
CA SER A 63 -18.10 -17.89 7.04
C SER A 63 -18.55 -18.52 5.72
N ARG A 64 -17.63 -18.66 4.75
CA ARG A 64 -17.94 -19.34 3.47
C ARG A 64 -18.22 -20.84 3.65
N ILE A 65 -17.59 -21.50 4.62
CA ILE A 65 -17.82 -22.92 4.92
C ILE A 65 -19.12 -23.09 5.69
N GLU A 66 -19.38 -22.22 6.66
CA GLU A 66 -20.62 -22.17 7.45
C GLU A 66 -21.84 -21.98 6.54
N GLU A 67 -21.82 -20.96 5.67
CA GLU A 67 -22.88 -20.71 4.68
C GLU A 67 -23.17 -21.96 3.82
N ARG A 68 -22.11 -22.68 3.39
CA ARG A 68 -22.28 -23.92 2.61
C ARG A 68 -22.96 -25.04 3.39
N PHE A 69 -22.71 -25.15 4.69
CA PHE A 69 -23.34 -26.14 5.57
C PHE A 69 -24.82 -25.82 5.79
N GLU A 70 -25.12 -24.54 6.05
CA GLU A 70 -26.50 -24.05 6.19
C GLU A 70 -27.30 -24.28 4.90
N ASP A 71 -26.70 -23.99 3.74
CA ASP A 71 -27.26 -24.25 2.41
C ASP A 71 -27.73 -25.70 2.24
N GLN A 72 -26.92 -26.68 2.70
CA GLN A 72 -27.29 -28.09 2.59
C GLN A 72 -28.56 -28.41 3.40
N THR A 73 -28.66 -27.83 4.60
CA THR A 73 -29.79 -28.01 5.50
C THR A 73 -31.05 -27.38 4.93
N GLN A 74 -30.96 -26.13 4.45
CA GLN A 74 -32.09 -25.42 3.85
C GLN A 74 -32.63 -26.13 2.61
N ARG A 75 -31.77 -26.64 1.73
CA ARG A 75 -32.19 -27.35 0.52
C ARG A 75 -32.86 -28.68 0.82
N LEU A 76 -32.32 -29.45 1.78
CA LEU A 76 -32.96 -30.70 2.20
C LEU A 76 -34.31 -30.43 2.89
N ASP A 77 -34.42 -29.38 3.69
CA ASP A 77 -35.71 -28.95 4.25
C ASP A 77 -36.69 -28.50 3.16
N GLY A 78 -36.22 -27.82 2.12
CA GLY A 78 -37.01 -27.49 0.93
C GLY A 78 -37.56 -28.73 0.23
N LEU A 79 -36.76 -29.79 0.09
CA LEU A 79 -37.22 -31.08 -0.44
C LEU A 79 -38.20 -31.80 0.51
N ARG A 80 -37.97 -31.72 1.83
CA ARG A 80 -38.90 -32.25 2.84
C ARG A 80 -40.27 -31.59 2.74
N ARG A 81 -40.31 -30.26 2.61
CA ARG A 81 -41.55 -29.48 2.45
C ARG A 81 -42.27 -29.83 1.16
N PHE A 82 -41.55 -30.01 0.06
CA PHE A 82 -42.14 -30.46 -1.21
C PHE A 82 -42.95 -31.75 -1.05
N PHE A 83 -42.41 -32.76 -0.35
CA PHE A 83 -43.17 -33.98 -0.04
C PHE A 83 -44.26 -33.79 1.03
N SER A 84 -44.09 -32.85 1.96
CA SER A 84 -45.09 -32.61 3.03
C SER A 84 -46.37 -31.95 2.52
N TYR A 85 -46.30 -31.22 1.40
CA TYR A 85 -47.42 -30.46 0.82
C TYR A 85 -47.92 -31.03 -0.51
N SER A 86 -47.47 -32.22 -0.90
CA SER A 86 -47.90 -32.91 -2.12
C SER A 86 -48.64 -34.20 -1.75
N ASP A 87 -49.83 -34.41 -2.33
CA ASP A 87 -50.65 -35.61 -2.06
C ASP A 87 -50.09 -36.86 -2.76
N ASP A 88 -49.56 -36.70 -3.97
CA ASP A 88 -48.84 -37.73 -4.71
C ASP A 88 -47.69 -37.06 -5.50
N VAL A 89 -46.53 -37.70 -5.55
CA VAL A 89 -45.34 -37.16 -6.21
C VAL A 89 -44.92 -38.15 -7.30
N THR A 90 -45.05 -37.73 -8.55
CA THR A 90 -44.56 -38.52 -9.68
C THR A 90 -43.04 -38.42 -9.79
N ARG A 91 -42.40 -39.43 -10.40
CA ARG A 91 -40.97 -39.40 -10.71
C ARG A 91 -40.54 -38.13 -11.45
N ARG A 92 -41.32 -37.70 -12.44
CA ARG A 92 -41.00 -36.52 -13.26
C ARG A 92 -41.01 -35.24 -12.44
N GLU A 93 -41.97 -35.08 -11.53
CA GLU A 93 -42.03 -33.92 -10.63
C GLU A 93 -40.86 -33.93 -9.65
N TYR A 94 -40.53 -35.10 -9.09
CA TYR A 94 -39.35 -35.26 -8.25
C TYR A 94 -38.06 -34.89 -8.99
N GLU A 95 -37.83 -35.43 -10.18
CA GLU A 95 -36.64 -35.14 -11.00
C GLU A 95 -36.56 -33.64 -11.35
N GLY A 96 -37.70 -33.03 -11.68
CA GLY A 96 -37.79 -31.60 -11.98
C GLY A 96 -37.48 -30.70 -10.79
N TYR A 97 -37.91 -31.08 -9.58
CA TYR A 97 -37.67 -30.32 -8.35
C TYR A 97 -36.28 -30.58 -7.76
N ALA A 98 -35.85 -31.84 -7.67
CA ALA A 98 -34.58 -32.23 -7.07
C ALA A 98 -33.37 -31.95 -7.99
N GLY A 99 -33.56 -31.91 -9.30
CA GLY A 99 -32.49 -31.66 -10.28
C GLY A 99 -31.75 -30.34 -10.05
N PRO A 100 -32.44 -29.19 -9.98
CA PRO A 100 -31.82 -27.90 -9.68
C PRO A 100 -31.15 -27.82 -8.30
N LEU A 101 -31.61 -28.61 -7.32
CA LEU A 101 -31.07 -28.60 -5.96
C LEU A 101 -29.68 -29.25 -5.85
N LEU A 102 -29.28 -30.07 -6.84
CA LEU A 102 -28.05 -30.86 -6.82
C LEU A 102 -26.74 -30.08 -6.65
N MET A 103 -26.70 -28.75 -6.68
CA MET A 103 -25.43 -28.03 -6.59
C MET A 103 -24.70 -28.32 -5.27
N ARG A 104 -23.46 -28.85 -5.35
CA ARG A 104 -22.62 -29.27 -4.21
C ARG A 104 -23.18 -30.42 -3.36
N THR A 105 -24.28 -31.04 -3.79
CA THR A 105 -24.85 -32.25 -3.17
C THR A 105 -24.72 -33.42 -4.14
N GLN A 106 -24.24 -34.56 -3.66
CA GLN A 106 -23.98 -35.72 -4.52
C GLN A 106 -25.28 -36.34 -5.04
N ALA A 107 -26.27 -36.49 -4.15
CA ALA A 107 -27.58 -36.99 -4.51
C ALA A 107 -28.64 -36.55 -3.49
N TYR A 108 -29.86 -36.34 -3.98
CA TYR A 108 -31.06 -36.32 -3.15
C TYR A 108 -31.83 -37.61 -3.36
N SER A 109 -32.50 -38.11 -2.32
CA SER A 109 -33.31 -39.34 -2.42
C SER A 109 -34.57 -39.30 -1.55
N TRP A 110 -35.63 -39.93 -2.03
CA TRP A 110 -36.88 -40.17 -1.30
C TRP A 110 -36.92 -41.62 -0.79
N LEU A 111 -37.19 -41.76 0.51
CA LEU A 111 -37.18 -43.01 1.26
C LEU A 111 -38.57 -43.23 1.89
N PRO A 112 -39.57 -43.74 1.13
CA PRO A 112 -40.90 -43.99 1.67
C PRO A 112 -40.86 -45.05 2.78
N ARG A 113 -41.74 -44.91 3.77
CA ARG A 113 -41.97 -45.96 4.77
C ARG A 113 -42.77 -47.09 4.13
N VAL A 114 -42.26 -48.32 4.18
CA VAL A 114 -42.93 -49.51 3.66
C VAL A 114 -42.98 -50.59 4.76
N THR A 115 -44.18 -50.98 5.16
CA THR A 115 -44.34 -52.06 6.15
C THR A 115 -44.18 -53.44 5.52
N ALA A 116 -43.94 -54.47 6.35
CA ALA A 116 -43.89 -55.87 5.91
C ALA A 116 -45.10 -56.29 5.06
N ALA A 117 -46.30 -55.81 5.41
CA ALA A 117 -47.54 -56.11 4.72
C ALA A 117 -47.65 -55.40 3.35
N GLU A 118 -47.09 -54.19 3.23
CA GLU A 118 -47.17 -53.37 2.01
C GLU A 118 -46.10 -53.75 0.98
N ARG A 119 -45.00 -54.39 1.41
CA ARG A 119 -43.84 -54.70 0.56
C ARG A 119 -44.19 -55.35 -0.79
N PRO A 120 -45.02 -56.42 -0.88
CA PRO A 120 -45.33 -57.05 -2.16
C PRO A 120 -46.06 -56.11 -3.14
N ALA A 121 -47.01 -55.33 -2.63
CA ALA A 121 -47.76 -54.36 -3.43
C ALA A 121 -46.87 -53.19 -3.86
N PHE A 122 -45.99 -52.72 -2.97
CA PHE A 122 -45.03 -51.66 -3.25
C PHE A 122 -44.05 -52.04 -4.35
N GLU A 123 -43.43 -53.23 -4.27
CA GLU A 123 -42.51 -53.72 -5.31
C GLU A 123 -43.21 -53.92 -6.67
N GLN A 124 -44.48 -54.34 -6.66
CA GLN A 124 -45.26 -54.46 -7.89
C GLN A 124 -45.57 -53.09 -8.52
N ARG A 125 -45.93 -52.09 -7.70
CA ARG A 125 -46.15 -50.71 -8.15
C ARG A 125 -44.88 -50.10 -8.74
N ALA A 126 -43.74 -50.26 -8.07
CA ALA A 126 -42.44 -49.77 -8.54
C ALA A 126 -42.08 -50.33 -9.93
N ARG A 127 -42.37 -51.62 -10.17
CA ARG A 127 -42.19 -52.25 -11.48
C ARG A 127 -43.16 -51.70 -12.54
N ALA A 128 -44.40 -51.38 -12.17
CA ALA A 128 -45.38 -50.78 -13.06
C ALA A 128 -45.02 -49.32 -13.46
N GLU A 129 -44.32 -48.58 -12.60
CA GLU A 129 -43.78 -47.24 -12.89
C GLU A 129 -42.50 -47.23 -13.74
N GLY A 130 -42.08 -48.40 -14.25
CA GLY A 130 -40.98 -48.52 -15.20
C GLY A 130 -39.61 -48.84 -14.60
N ILE A 131 -39.54 -49.21 -13.31
CA ILE A 131 -38.29 -49.71 -12.69
C ILE A 131 -38.17 -51.21 -12.88
N ALA A 132 -37.50 -51.63 -13.96
CA ALA A 132 -37.22 -53.05 -14.21
C ALA A 132 -36.48 -53.68 -13.02
N ASP A 133 -36.92 -54.86 -12.59
CA ASP A 133 -36.34 -55.66 -11.50
C ASP A 133 -36.23 -54.97 -10.13
N PHE A 134 -37.12 -54.02 -9.82
CA PHE A 134 -37.17 -53.41 -8.49
C PHE A 134 -37.51 -54.44 -7.41
N ALA A 135 -36.69 -54.49 -6.38
CA ALA A 135 -36.87 -55.24 -5.15
C ALA A 135 -36.21 -54.49 -4.00
N ILE A 136 -36.74 -54.62 -2.78
CA ILE A 136 -36.07 -54.07 -1.60
C ILE A 136 -34.82 -54.91 -1.30
N ARG A 137 -33.66 -54.26 -1.19
CA ARG A 137 -32.34 -54.92 -1.09
C ARG A 137 -31.52 -54.37 0.07
N ASP A 138 -30.84 -55.26 0.77
CA ASP A 138 -29.81 -54.95 1.76
C ASP A 138 -28.43 -54.88 1.11
N GLN A 139 -27.50 -54.17 1.73
CA GLN A 139 -26.10 -54.23 1.32
C GLN A 139 -25.36 -55.33 2.09
N ALA A 140 -24.75 -56.26 1.37
CA ALA A 140 -23.87 -57.29 1.91
C ALA A 140 -22.49 -56.72 2.29
N ALA A 141 -21.69 -57.49 3.04
CA ALA A 141 -20.36 -57.06 3.51
C ALA A 141 -19.36 -56.75 2.38
N ASP A 142 -19.57 -57.32 1.18
CA ASP A 142 -18.78 -57.05 -0.03
C ASP A 142 -19.27 -55.82 -0.83
N GLY A 143 -20.31 -55.12 -0.32
CA GLY A 143 -20.91 -53.95 -0.95
C GLY A 143 -21.99 -54.26 -1.99
N SER A 144 -22.26 -55.54 -2.30
CA SER A 144 -23.30 -55.96 -3.24
C SER A 144 -24.71 -55.83 -2.65
N LEU A 145 -25.72 -55.61 -3.51
CA LEU A 145 -27.12 -55.49 -3.09
C LEU A 145 -27.83 -56.83 -3.21
N VAL A 146 -28.28 -57.39 -2.09
CA VAL A 146 -28.99 -58.68 -1.98
C VAL A 146 -30.43 -58.47 -1.53
N PRO A 147 -31.41 -59.32 -1.91
CA PRO A 147 -32.79 -59.16 -1.45
C PRO A 147 -32.91 -59.05 0.07
N ALA A 148 -33.63 -58.04 0.56
CA ALA A 148 -33.74 -57.77 1.99
C ALA A 148 -34.52 -58.86 2.72
N GLY A 149 -34.04 -59.25 3.91
CA GLY A 149 -34.73 -60.18 4.80
C GLY A 149 -36.06 -59.62 5.34
N PRO A 150 -36.88 -60.44 6.03
CA PRO A 150 -38.12 -59.97 6.65
C PRO A 150 -37.83 -59.00 7.81
N ARG A 151 -38.45 -57.82 7.79
CA ARG A 151 -38.42 -56.76 8.82
C ARG A 151 -39.80 -56.10 8.91
N ASP A 152 -40.11 -55.47 10.03
CA ASP A 152 -41.39 -54.80 10.25
C ASP A 152 -41.55 -53.56 9.33
N GLU A 153 -40.46 -52.83 9.13
CA GLU A 153 -40.42 -51.62 8.29
C GLU A 153 -39.15 -51.55 7.44
N TYR A 154 -39.30 -51.00 6.24
CA TYR A 154 -38.25 -50.76 5.26
C TYR A 154 -38.27 -49.31 4.82
N TYR A 155 -37.09 -48.78 4.51
CA TYR A 155 -36.89 -47.43 3.96
C TYR A 155 -36.09 -47.52 2.66
N PRO A 156 -36.68 -48.10 1.58
CA PRO A 156 -35.99 -48.27 0.31
C PRO A 156 -35.80 -46.94 -0.42
N VAL A 157 -34.67 -46.77 -1.09
CA VAL A 157 -34.48 -45.65 -2.03
C VAL A 157 -35.44 -45.80 -3.21
N PHE A 158 -36.48 -44.95 -3.27
CA PHE A 158 -37.54 -45.05 -4.28
C PHE A 158 -37.36 -44.04 -5.42
N TYR A 159 -37.11 -42.78 -5.09
CA TYR A 159 -36.64 -41.78 -6.04
C TYR A 159 -35.25 -41.30 -5.65
N THR A 160 -34.42 -41.02 -6.64
CA THR A 160 -33.10 -40.45 -6.39
C THR A 160 -32.61 -39.71 -7.61
N GLN A 161 -32.02 -38.56 -7.36
CA GLN A 161 -31.42 -37.69 -8.35
C GLN A 161 -29.97 -37.47 -7.92
N SER A 162 -29.01 -37.71 -8.82
CA SER A 162 -27.57 -37.70 -8.50
C SER A 162 -26.77 -36.97 -9.56
N GLN A 163 -25.64 -36.38 -9.17
CA GLN A 163 -24.67 -35.81 -10.10
C GLN A 163 -23.89 -36.88 -10.87
N THR A 164 -23.70 -38.08 -10.30
CA THR A 164 -22.91 -39.13 -10.93
C THR A 164 -23.77 -39.94 -11.91
N ARG A 165 -23.23 -40.22 -13.10
CA ARG A 165 -23.85 -41.10 -14.12
C ARG A 165 -23.88 -42.60 -13.75
N GLN A 166 -23.44 -42.97 -12.55
CA GLN A 166 -23.44 -44.37 -12.11
C GLN A 166 -24.85 -44.84 -11.76
N ARG A 167 -25.04 -46.17 -11.77
CA ARG A 167 -26.34 -46.79 -11.51
C ARG A 167 -26.81 -46.44 -10.09
N LEU A 168 -27.91 -45.69 -10.02
CA LEU A 168 -28.54 -45.25 -8.78
C LEU A 168 -28.97 -46.48 -7.95
N PRO A 169 -28.76 -46.50 -6.62
CA PRO A 169 -29.05 -47.66 -5.76
C PRO A 169 -30.55 -47.77 -5.45
N LEU A 170 -31.40 -47.79 -6.48
CA LEU A 170 -32.85 -47.95 -6.32
C LEU A 170 -33.17 -49.27 -5.60
N GLY A 171 -34.07 -49.21 -4.63
CA GLY A 171 -34.48 -50.34 -3.80
C GLY A 171 -33.53 -50.66 -2.65
N PHE A 172 -32.39 -49.96 -2.52
CA PHE A 172 -31.51 -50.12 -1.37
C PHE A 172 -32.21 -49.66 -0.09
N ASP A 173 -32.35 -50.55 0.88
CA ASP A 173 -32.92 -50.27 2.18
C ASP A 173 -31.90 -49.54 3.05
N VAL A 174 -32.11 -48.23 3.24
CA VAL A 174 -31.23 -47.39 4.07
C VAL A 174 -31.23 -47.88 5.53
N ASN A 175 -32.29 -48.57 5.94
CA ASN A 175 -32.44 -49.16 7.28
C ASN A 175 -31.52 -50.36 7.52
N SER A 176 -30.91 -50.95 6.49
CA SER A 176 -30.14 -52.19 6.61
C SER A 176 -28.78 -52.01 7.29
N GLN A 177 -28.26 -50.77 7.38
CA GLN A 177 -26.96 -50.45 7.98
C GLN A 177 -27.15 -49.81 9.36
N ALA A 178 -26.38 -50.27 10.36
CA ALA A 178 -26.50 -49.79 11.74
C ALA A 178 -26.39 -48.27 11.89
N SER A 179 -25.37 -47.64 11.29
CA SER A 179 -25.16 -46.18 11.39
C SER A 179 -26.27 -45.34 10.74
N ARG A 180 -26.84 -45.83 9.64
CA ARG A 180 -27.97 -45.19 8.95
C ARG A 180 -29.27 -45.41 9.69
N HIS A 181 -29.51 -46.63 10.18
CA HIS A 181 -30.65 -46.97 11.04
C HIS A 181 -30.72 -46.06 12.27
N GLU A 182 -29.62 -45.95 13.03
CA GLU A 182 -29.56 -45.06 14.19
C GLU A 182 -29.89 -43.61 13.82
N THR A 183 -29.43 -43.14 12.66
CA THR A 183 -29.68 -41.78 12.20
C THR A 183 -31.13 -41.56 11.79
N LEU A 184 -31.76 -42.53 11.11
CA LEU A 184 -33.19 -42.50 10.79
C LEU A 184 -34.04 -42.47 12.07
N MET A 185 -33.69 -43.31 13.06
CA MET A 185 -34.40 -43.35 14.34
C MET A 185 -34.23 -42.06 15.15
N ARG A 186 -33.04 -41.43 15.12
CA ARG A 186 -32.84 -40.10 15.71
C ARG A 186 -33.73 -39.04 15.06
N ALA A 187 -33.70 -38.95 13.72
CA ALA A 187 -34.55 -38.03 12.97
C ALA A 187 -36.05 -38.26 13.25
N LEU A 188 -36.46 -39.53 13.36
CA LEU A 188 -37.83 -39.91 13.70
C LEU A 188 -38.24 -39.43 15.10
N HIS A 189 -37.35 -39.62 16.08
CA HIS A 189 -37.62 -39.28 17.47
C HIS A 189 -37.64 -37.77 17.72
N THR A 190 -36.74 -37.02 17.09
CA THR A 190 -36.66 -35.55 17.24
C THR A 190 -37.64 -34.80 16.33
N GLY A 191 -38.07 -35.41 15.23
CA GLY A 191 -38.84 -34.74 14.18
C GLY A 191 -38.03 -33.72 13.38
N THR A 192 -36.71 -33.66 13.56
CA THR A 192 -35.79 -32.73 12.89
C THR A 192 -34.85 -33.47 11.95
N LEU A 193 -34.02 -32.71 11.22
CA LEU A 193 -32.94 -33.30 10.43
C LEU A 193 -31.93 -34.02 11.34
N ALA A 194 -31.34 -35.11 10.84
CA ALA A 194 -30.23 -35.80 11.48
C ALA A 194 -29.16 -36.19 10.45
N VAL A 195 -27.92 -36.35 10.91
CA VAL A 195 -26.75 -36.65 10.07
C VAL A 195 -26.05 -37.91 10.55
N THR A 196 -25.57 -38.72 9.60
CA THR A 196 -24.80 -39.92 9.92
C THR A 196 -23.39 -39.58 10.43
N PRO A 197 -22.74 -40.52 11.13
CA PRO A 197 -21.27 -40.62 11.13
C PRO A 197 -20.68 -40.53 9.73
N PRO A 198 -19.38 -40.20 9.60
CA PRO A 198 -18.69 -40.26 8.32
C PRO A 198 -18.92 -41.62 7.66
N VAL A 199 -19.45 -41.61 6.44
CA VAL A 199 -19.73 -42.82 5.66
C VAL A 199 -18.93 -42.79 4.36
N ASN A 200 -18.57 -43.99 3.90
CA ASN A 200 -18.00 -44.16 2.56
C ASN A 200 -19.14 -44.11 1.53
N LEU A 201 -19.13 -43.06 0.73
CA LEU A 201 -20.03 -42.84 -0.38
C LEU A 201 -19.73 -43.84 -1.50
N VAL A 202 -20.79 -44.48 -1.98
CA VAL A 202 -20.72 -45.42 -3.08
C VAL A 202 -20.80 -44.66 -4.39
N GLY A 203 -19.88 -44.95 -5.31
CA GLY A 203 -19.91 -44.42 -6.67
C GLY A 203 -19.32 -43.02 -6.86
N VAL A 204 -18.48 -42.58 -5.92
CA VAL A 204 -17.70 -41.35 -6.02
C VAL A 204 -16.21 -41.71 -6.11
N SER A 205 -15.39 -40.89 -6.75
CA SER A 205 -13.93 -41.11 -6.80
C SER A 205 -13.34 -41.27 -5.39
N PRO A 206 -12.28 -42.06 -5.18
CA PRO A 206 -11.69 -42.30 -3.86
C PRO A 206 -11.30 -41.04 -3.08
N ARG A 207 -11.06 -39.92 -3.77
CA ARG A 207 -10.78 -38.60 -3.20
C ARG A 207 -11.99 -37.93 -2.53
N PHE A 208 -13.20 -38.29 -2.93
CA PHE A 208 -14.47 -37.71 -2.49
C PHE A 208 -15.37 -38.74 -1.83
N SER A 209 -14.84 -39.94 -1.56
CA SER A 209 -15.59 -41.07 -1.01
C SER A 209 -15.98 -40.87 0.44
N ARG A 210 -15.33 -39.97 1.20
CA ARG A 210 -15.80 -39.61 2.53
C ARG A 210 -16.85 -38.52 2.48
N GLY A 211 -17.99 -38.78 3.12
CA GLY A 211 -19.11 -37.85 3.19
C GLY A 211 -20.05 -38.17 4.33
N VAL A 212 -21.18 -37.48 4.33
CA VAL A 212 -22.26 -37.68 5.30
C VAL A 212 -23.59 -37.85 4.58
N LEU A 213 -24.50 -38.60 5.21
CA LEU A 213 -25.89 -38.68 4.80
C LEU A 213 -26.72 -37.84 5.76
N MET A 214 -27.40 -36.84 5.22
CA MET A 214 -28.40 -36.05 5.94
C MET A 214 -29.77 -36.65 5.67
N VAL A 215 -30.60 -36.79 6.68
CA VAL A 215 -31.97 -37.32 6.57
C VAL A 215 -32.94 -36.39 7.28
N ALA A 216 -34.13 -36.23 6.72
CA ALA A 216 -35.20 -35.43 7.32
C ALA A 216 -36.53 -36.19 7.22
N PRO A 217 -37.29 -36.32 8.32
CA PRO A 217 -38.56 -37.04 8.32
C PRO A 217 -39.63 -36.20 7.60
N VAL A 218 -40.40 -36.82 6.71
CA VAL A 218 -41.56 -36.17 6.11
C VAL A 218 -42.78 -36.47 6.98
N PRO A 219 -43.33 -35.46 7.68
CA PRO A 219 -44.46 -35.68 8.56
C PRO A 219 -45.68 -36.20 7.78
N GLY A 220 -46.38 -37.16 8.38
CA GLY A 220 -47.70 -37.59 7.92
C GLY A 220 -48.80 -36.66 8.45
N LYS A 221 -50.06 -37.13 8.39
CA LYS A 221 -51.17 -36.41 9.01
C LYS A 221 -50.97 -36.36 10.54
N PRO A 222 -51.53 -35.36 11.23
CA PRO A 222 -51.41 -35.26 12.70
C PRO A 222 -51.85 -36.56 13.40
N GLY A 223 -50.93 -37.20 14.12
CA GLY A 223 -51.17 -38.48 14.83
C GLY A 223 -50.82 -39.75 14.03
N GLU A 224 -50.44 -39.63 12.77
CA GLU A 224 -49.93 -40.74 11.94
C GLU A 224 -48.39 -40.78 11.95
N PRO A 225 -47.78 -41.97 11.76
CA PRO A 225 -46.33 -42.08 11.55
C PRO A 225 -45.92 -41.32 10.28
N PRO A 226 -44.66 -40.87 10.17
CA PRO A 226 -44.21 -40.15 9.00
C PRO A 226 -44.29 -41.00 7.73
N LEU A 227 -44.50 -40.32 6.61
CA LEU A 227 -44.65 -40.94 5.28
C LEU A 227 -43.34 -41.58 4.79
N GLY A 228 -42.21 -41.13 5.34
CA GLY A 228 -40.87 -41.57 4.98
C GLY A 228 -39.84 -40.49 5.32
N PHE A 229 -38.71 -40.56 4.64
CA PHE A 229 -37.61 -39.60 4.80
C PHE A 229 -37.16 -39.06 3.46
N VAL A 230 -36.80 -37.78 3.42
CA VAL A 230 -35.93 -37.26 2.36
C VAL A 230 -34.49 -37.36 2.85
N SER A 231 -33.56 -37.58 1.93
CA SER A 231 -32.13 -37.65 2.26
C SER A 231 -31.28 -36.91 1.25
N ALA A 232 -30.14 -36.41 1.73
CA ALA A 232 -29.09 -35.79 0.93
C ALA A 232 -27.77 -36.47 1.22
N VAL A 233 -27.06 -36.85 0.17
CA VAL A 233 -25.69 -37.36 0.24
C VAL A 233 -24.74 -36.20 -0.02
N VAL A 234 -23.91 -35.86 0.97
CA VAL A 234 -22.99 -34.72 0.88
C VAL A 234 -21.55 -35.23 0.95
N SER A 235 -20.76 -34.97 -0.09
CA SER A 235 -19.31 -35.20 -0.07
C SER A 235 -18.61 -33.96 0.44
N LEU A 236 -17.84 -34.07 1.52
CA LEU A 236 -17.15 -32.90 2.08
C LEU A 236 -16.04 -32.42 1.17
N GLY A 237 -15.35 -33.32 0.46
CA GLY A 237 -14.35 -32.90 -0.51
C GLY A 237 -14.94 -32.10 -1.68
N GLN A 238 -16.16 -32.41 -2.14
CA GLN A 238 -16.84 -31.62 -3.16
C GLN A 238 -17.39 -30.31 -2.58
N LEU A 239 -18.01 -30.37 -1.40
CA LEU A 239 -18.55 -29.20 -0.70
C LEU A 239 -17.44 -28.16 -0.48
N MET A 240 -16.21 -28.60 -0.22
CA MET A 240 -15.04 -27.74 -0.05
C MET A 240 -14.40 -27.34 -1.39
N GLY A 241 -14.35 -28.21 -2.40
CA GLY A 241 -13.58 -27.99 -3.63
C GLY A 241 -14.12 -26.95 -4.63
N GLU A 242 -15.42 -26.68 -4.66
CA GLU A 242 -16.00 -25.72 -5.61
C GLU A 242 -15.90 -24.26 -5.11
N GLY A 243 -15.29 -23.37 -5.91
CA GLY A 243 -15.19 -21.92 -5.63
C GLY A 243 -14.18 -21.50 -4.55
N LEU A 244 -13.28 -22.41 -4.15
CA LEU A 244 -12.07 -22.10 -3.38
C LEU A 244 -10.85 -22.07 -4.34
N PRO A 245 -9.72 -21.42 -3.97
CA PRO A 245 -8.49 -21.47 -4.76
C PRO A 245 -8.12 -22.93 -5.08
N ALA A 246 -7.47 -23.15 -6.24
CA ALA A 246 -6.91 -24.46 -6.53
C ALA A 246 -6.06 -24.92 -5.33
N GLN A 247 -6.20 -26.18 -4.92
CA GLN A 247 -5.66 -26.64 -3.62
C GLN A 247 -4.16 -26.37 -3.43
N ASN A 248 -3.38 -26.19 -4.50
CA ASN A 248 -1.95 -25.90 -4.45
C ASN A 248 -1.60 -24.41 -4.32
N ASP A 249 -2.57 -23.49 -4.36
CA ASP A 249 -2.39 -22.03 -4.24
C ASP A 249 -3.12 -21.46 -2.99
N ASP A 250 -3.60 -22.31 -2.08
CA ASP A 250 -4.29 -21.83 -0.88
C ASP A 250 -3.30 -21.50 0.25
N ASN A 251 -3.43 -20.29 0.78
CA ASN A 251 -2.65 -19.77 1.90
C ASN A 251 -3.08 -20.40 3.24
N LEU A 252 -4.16 -21.17 3.26
CA LEU A 252 -4.67 -21.81 4.46
C LEU A 252 -4.65 -23.34 4.32
N HIS A 253 -4.50 -23.99 5.46
CA HIS A 253 -4.77 -25.39 5.69
C HIS A 253 -6.08 -25.50 6.47
N VAL A 254 -6.96 -26.40 6.04
CA VAL A 254 -8.30 -26.57 6.59
C VAL A 254 -8.53 -28.03 6.95
N ARG A 255 -9.00 -28.29 8.17
CA ARG A 255 -9.35 -29.63 8.66
C ARG A 255 -10.69 -29.60 9.39
N ILE A 256 -11.56 -30.57 9.09
CA ILE A 256 -12.87 -30.73 9.73
C ILE A 256 -12.88 -32.06 10.50
N LEU A 257 -13.16 -31.97 11.79
CA LEU A 257 -13.25 -33.09 12.72
C LEU A 257 -14.69 -33.26 13.19
N ASP A 258 -15.17 -34.51 13.27
CA ASP A 258 -16.45 -34.81 13.91
C ASP A 258 -16.26 -34.93 15.43
N LEU A 259 -16.98 -34.12 16.21
CA LEU A 259 -16.95 -34.13 17.68
C LEU A 259 -18.04 -35.01 18.29
N SER A 260 -18.92 -35.59 17.48
CA SER A 260 -20.14 -36.27 17.94
C SER A 260 -19.89 -37.65 18.56
N LEU A 261 -18.66 -38.19 18.46
CA LEU A 261 -18.27 -39.49 19.01
C LEU A 261 -17.30 -39.30 20.18
N ALA A 262 -17.75 -39.63 21.40
CA ALA A 262 -16.94 -39.51 22.61
C ALA A 262 -15.68 -40.38 22.52
N GLY A 263 -14.50 -39.75 22.41
CA GLY A 263 -13.19 -40.39 22.57
C GLY A 263 -12.39 -40.65 21.29
N ASN A 264 -12.98 -40.52 20.09
CA ASN A 264 -12.27 -40.63 18.80
C ASN A 264 -12.83 -39.62 17.80
N HIS A 265 -12.18 -38.46 17.64
CA HIS A 265 -12.52 -37.51 16.59
C HIS A 265 -12.12 -38.09 15.23
N GLU A 266 -13.09 -38.24 14.34
CA GLU A 266 -12.84 -38.74 12.98
C GLU A 266 -12.63 -37.57 12.02
N VAL A 267 -11.56 -37.63 11.21
CA VAL A 267 -11.27 -36.60 10.19
C VAL A 267 -12.24 -36.76 9.03
N LEU A 268 -13.13 -35.78 8.88
CA LEU A 268 -14.13 -35.73 7.82
C LEU A 268 -13.57 -35.10 6.54
N TYR A 269 -12.70 -34.10 6.68
CA TYR A 269 -11.99 -33.45 5.58
C TYR A 269 -10.64 -32.90 6.03
N GLU A 270 -9.65 -32.98 5.16
CA GLU A 270 -8.34 -32.33 5.33
C GLU A 270 -7.84 -31.85 3.97
N SER A 271 -7.38 -30.60 3.91
CA SER A 271 -6.77 -30.04 2.71
C SER A 271 -5.39 -30.66 2.43
N SER A 272 -4.94 -30.66 1.17
CA SER A 272 -3.64 -31.24 0.79
C SER A 272 -2.41 -30.40 1.15
N ASN A 273 -2.60 -29.18 1.64
CA ASN A 273 -1.52 -28.26 1.98
C ASN A 273 -0.73 -28.75 3.19
N THR A 274 0.58 -28.49 3.21
CA THR A 274 1.39 -28.82 4.38
C THR A 274 1.20 -27.76 5.46
N VAL A 275 0.89 -28.24 6.67
CA VAL A 275 0.80 -27.39 7.87
C VAL A 275 2.19 -26.96 8.29
N VAL A 276 2.39 -25.66 8.49
CA VAL A 276 3.57 -25.18 9.22
C VAL A 276 3.22 -25.18 10.71
N PRO A 277 4.02 -25.82 11.58
CA PRO A 277 3.82 -25.74 13.02
C PRO A 277 4.12 -24.32 13.51
N GLN A 278 3.12 -23.45 13.44
CA GLN A 278 3.11 -22.10 14.00
C GLN A 278 2.01 -21.99 15.07
N PRO A 279 2.14 -21.07 16.04
CA PRO A 279 1.12 -20.82 17.06
C PRO A 279 -0.14 -20.11 16.51
N LEU A 280 -0.19 -19.86 15.19
CA LEU A 280 -1.36 -19.32 14.52
C LEU A 280 -2.29 -20.47 14.13
N ALA A 281 -3.39 -20.59 14.85
CA ALA A 281 -4.47 -21.50 14.53
C ALA A 281 -5.80 -20.86 14.94
N ALA A 282 -6.84 -21.13 14.18
CA ALA A 282 -8.21 -20.76 14.50
C ALA A 282 -9.06 -22.02 14.48
N SER A 283 -9.81 -22.25 15.56
CA SER A 283 -10.73 -23.38 15.66
C SER A 283 -12.14 -22.83 15.84
N HIS A 284 -13.05 -23.24 14.98
CA HIS A 284 -14.44 -22.84 15.00
C HIS A 284 -15.35 -24.06 15.10
N LEU A 285 -16.51 -23.89 15.72
CA LEU A 285 -17.55 -24.91 15.75
C LEU A 285 -18.46 -24.71 14.54
N LEU A 286 -18.71 -25.78 13.80
CA LEU A 286 -19.68 -25.84 12.71
C LEU A 286 -20.82 -26.76 13.12
N HIS A 287 -22.04 -26.34 12.82
CA HIS A 287 -23.23 -27.13 13.11
C HIS A 287 -23.84 -27.66 11.82
N LEU A 288 -24.13 -28.96 11.75
CA LEU A 288 -24.89 -29.56 10.66
C LEU A 288 -26.00 -30.43 11.24
N ALA A 289 -27.21 -29.88 11.26
CA ALA A 289 -28.40 -30.48 11.86
C ALA A 289 -28.21 -30.95 13.32
N ASP A 290 -28.00 -32.23 13.61
CA ASP A 290 -27.87 -32.76 14.98
C ASP A 290 -26.42 -33.00 15.42
N ARG A 291 -25.43 -32.54 14.62
CA ARG A 291 -24.02 -32.83 14.83
C ARG A 291 -23.13 -31.59 14.83
N ASP A 292 -22.13 -31.64 15.69
CA ASP A 292 -21.12 -30.61 15.87
C ASP A 292 -19.79 -31.06 15.27
N TYR A 293 -19.21 -30.18 14.46
CA TYR A 293 -17.93 -30.37 13.81
C TYR A 293 -16.96 -29.28 14.25
N GLN A 294 -15.70 -29.64 14.46
CA GLN A 294 -14.63 -28.68 14.68
C GLN A 294 -13.91 -28.39 13.37
N LEU A 295 -13.92 -27.13 12.97
CA LEU A 295 -13.16 -26.60 11.85
C LEU A 295 -11.86 -25.98 12.35
N ASP A 296 -10.75 -26.65 12.09
CA ASP A 296 -9.41 -26.15 12.34
C ASP A 296 -8.84 -25.50 11.07
N ILE A 297 -8.46 -24.24 11.20
CA ILE A 297 -7.79 -23.46 10.16
C ILE A 297 -6.38 -23.12 10.64
N SER A 298 -5.39 -23.34 9.80
CA SER A 298 -3.98 -23.05 10.10
C SER A 298 -3.29 -22.46 8.86
N PRO A 299 -2.19 -21.70 9.01
CA PRO A 299 -1.45 -21.19 7.86
C PRO A 299 -0.78 -22.33 7.09
N SER A 300 -0.79 -22.23 5.76
CA SER A 300 0.01 -23.11 4.90
C SER A 300 1.45 -22.59 4.75
N THR A 301 2.32 -23.40 4.14
CA THR A 301 3.69 -22.95 3.78
C THR A 301 3.69 -21.71 2.90
N LEU A 302 2.76 -21.62 1.94
CA LEU A 302 2.62 -20.48 1.04
C LEU A 302 2.32 -19.18 1.77
N PHE A 303 1.49 -19.22 2.82
CA PHE A 303 1.23 -18.06 3.65
C PHE A 303 2.50 -17.56 4.36
N VAL A 304 3.32 -18.48 4.85
CA VAL A 304 4.57 -18.13 5.54
C VAL A 304 5.57 -17.53 4.55
N GLU A 305 5.72 -18.12 3.36
CA GLU A 305 6.60 -17.63 2.30
C GLU A 305 6.18 -16.24 1.80
N ALA A 306 4.88 -16.03 1.56
CA ALA A 306 4.33 -14.75 1.14
C ALA A 306 4.55 -13.63 2.18
N ASN A 307 4.76 -13.99 3.44
CA ASN A 307 4.98 -13.04 4.54
C ASN A 307 6.42 -13.05 5.08
N HIS A 308 7.39 -13.76 4.47
CA HIS A 308 8.73 -14.00 5.05
C HIS A 308 9.66 -12.76 5.16
N SER A 309 9.20 -11.56 4.79
CA SER A 309 10.02 -10.34 4.90
C SER A 309 10.04 -9.85 6.35
N SER A 310 11.08 -10.20 7.11
CA SER A 310 11.26 -9.72 8.49
C SER A 310 11.90 -8.34 8.51
N PRO A 311 11.16 -7.25 8.81
CA PRO A 311 11.72 -5.90 8.94
C PRO A 311 12.73 -5.79 10.10
N VAL A 312 12.72 -6.75 11.04
CA VAL A 312 13.61 -6.78 12.20
C VAL A 312 15.08 -6.86 11.79
N THR A 313 15.42 -7.67 10.79
CA THR A 313 16.80 -7.81 10.31
C THR A 313 17.34 -6.49 9.74
N VAL A 314 16.49 -5.73 9.05
CA VAL A 314 16.86 -4.42 8.50
C VAL A 314 17.09 -3.41 9.63
N VAL A 315 16.21 -3.38 10.63
CA VAL A 315 16.34 -2.49 11.80
C VAL A 315 17.63 -2.78 12.57
N VAL A 316 17.94 -4.06 12.83
CA VAL A 316 19.15 -4.45 13.55
C VAL A 316 20.41 -4.08 12.78
N THR A 317 20.46 -4.37 11.47
CA THR A 317 21.65 -4.09 10.65
C THR A 317 21.89 -2.59 10.50
N LEU A 318 20.85 -1.80 10.18
CA LEU A 318 20.97 -0.36 10.02
C LEU A 318 21.24 0.35 11.37
N GLY A 319 20.58 -0.07 12.44
CA GLY A 319 20.78 0.47 13.78
C GLY A 319 22.18 0.19 14.34
N ALA A 320 22.71 -1.02 14.12
CA ALA A 320 24.08 -1.37 14.49
C ALA A 320 25.11 -0.52 13.72
N LEU A 321 24.92 -0.35 12.41
CA LEU A 321 25.78 0.48 11.57
C LEU A 321 25.78 1.95 12.02
N LEU A 322 24.59 2.52 12.26
CA LEU A 322 24.44 3.90 12.73
C LEU A 322 25.09 4.12 14.10
N SER A 323 24.92 3.17 15.02
CA SER A 323 25.50 3.23 16.36
C SER A 323 27.03 3.17 16.32
N LEU A 324 27.60 2.34 15.44
CA LEU A 324 29.05 2.27 15.19
C LEU A 324 29.59 3.58 14.61
N LEU A 325 28.93 4.15 13.60
CA LEU A 325 29.34 5.41 12.99
C LEU A 325 29.27 6.58 13.96
N LEU A 326 28.20 6.67 14.77
CA LEU A 326 28.05 7.71 15.79
C LEU A 326 29.12 7.59 16.88
N SER A 327 29.40 6.36 17.34
CA SER A 327 30.46 6.09 18.32
C SER A 327 31.83 6.52 17.79
N ALA A 328 32.16 6.18 16.55
CA ALA A 328 33.40 6.59 15.89
C ALA A 328 33.51 8.12 15.72
N LEU A 329 32.41 8.77 15.34
CA LEU A 329 32.36 10.23 15.19
C LEU A 329 32.58 10.95 16.53
N LEU A 330 31.89 10.52 17.60
CA LEU A 330 32.04 11.10 18.93
C LEU A 330 33.45 10.87 19.49
N TYR A 331 34.03 9.67 19.28
CA TYR A 331 35.41 9.41 19.61
C TYR A 331 36.36 10.40 18.92
N SER A 332 36.17 10.62 17.61
CA SER A 332 36.98 11.55 16.81
C SER A 332 36.86 12.99 17.33
N LEU A 333 35.64 13.48 17.53
CA LEU A 333 35.37 14.86 17.97
C LEU A 333 35.93 15.14 19.38
N VAL A 334 35.70 14.22 20.34
CA VAL A 334 36.22 14.40 21.70
C VAL A 334 37.74 14.31 21.70
N SER A 335 38.33 13.38 20.95
CA SER A 335 39.78 13.25 20.83
C SER A 335 40.41 14.52 20.22
N GLN A 336 39.79 15.10 19.18
CA GLN A 336 40.22 16.36 18.60
C GLN A 336 40.14 17.52 19.60
N ARG A 337 39.02 17.63 20.34
CA ARG A 337 38.84 18.67 21.36
C ARG A 337 39.87 18.55 22.50
N GLN A 338 40.13 17.34 23.00
CA GLN A 338 41.15 17.10 24.02
C GLN A 338 42.56 17.49 23.53
N ARG A 339 42.90 17.13 22.29
CA ARG A 339 44.18 17.55 21.66
C ARG A 339 44.27 19.07 21.54
N ALA A 340 43.20 19.73 21.11
CA ALA A 340 43.14 21.18 20.97
C ALA A 340 43.29 21.90 22.32
N LEU A 341 42.59 21.45 23.38
CA LEU A 341 42.69 22.03 24.72
C LEU A 341 44.12 21.90 25.28
N LYS A 342 44.73 20.72 25.12
CA LYS A 342 46.12 20.48 25.56
C LYS A 342 47.12 21.40 24.82
N LEU A 343 46.88 21.66 23.53
CA LEU A 343 47.67 22.59 22.73
C LEU A 343 47.46 24.05 23.14
N VAL A 344 46.22 24.45 23.44
CA VAL A 344 45.88 25.80 23.91
C VAL A 344 46.53 26.07 25.26
N GLU A 345 46.50 25.12 26.19
CA GLU A 345 47.12 25.26 27.51
C GLU A 345 48.65 25.47 27.39
N GLN A 346 49.31 24.69 26.52
CA GLN A 346 50.73 24.89 26.16
C GLN A 346 50.99 26.29 25.58
N ARG A 347 50.11 26.78 24.68
CA ARG A 347 50.23 28.10 24.05
C ARG A 347 49.95 29.26 25.02
N THR A 348 48.99 29.14 25.92
CA THR A 348 48.70 30.16 26.94
C THR A 348 49.83 30.31 27.96
N SER A 349 50.52 29.22 28.29
CA SER A 349 51.73 29.25 29.11
C SER A 349 52.88 29.98 28.39
N GLN A 350 53.03 29.77 27.08
CA GLN A 350 53.98 30.53 26.23
C GLN A 350 53.59 32.01 26.04
N LEU A 351 52.29 32.35 26.09
CA LEU A 351 51.83 33.74 25.94
C LEU A 351 52.11 34.59 27.17
N ARG A 352 52.00 34.03 28.38
CA ARG A 352 52.35 34.73 29.64
C ARG A 352 53.85 35.03 29.75
N SER A 353 54.72 34.18 29.19
CA SER A 353 56.16 34.49 29.09
C SER A 353 56.49 35.52 28.00
N SER A 354 55.63 35.65 26.97
CA SER A 354 55.74 36.66 25.91
C SER A 354 55.31 38.06 26.37
N GLU A 355 54.33 38.16 27.29
CA GLU A 355 53.83 39.43 27.83
C GLU A 355 54.89 40.16 28.69
N GLN A 356 55.78 39.41 29.33
CA GLN A 356 56.95 39.97 30.04
C GLN A 356 58.10 40.39 29.10
N ALA A 357 58.12 39.90 27.87
CA ALA A 357 59.09 40.29 26.83
C ALA A 357 58.71 41.62 26.13
N LEU A 358 57.48 42.12 26.33
CA LEU A 358 56.97 43.38 25.77
C LEU A 358 57.61 44.67 26.35
N ARG A 359 58.52 44.57 27.33
CA ARG A 359 59.39 45.69 27.72
C ARG A 359 60.70 45.74 26.93
N VAL A 360 61.05 44.67 26.22
CA VAL A 360 62.23 44.58 25.35
C VAL A 360 61.93 45.16 23.94
N THR A 361 60.67 45.56 23.73
CA THR A 361 60.07 46.28 22.59
C THR A 361 60.96 47.37 21.97
N HIS A 362 61.88 48.00 22.69
CA HIS A 362 62.78 48.98 22.08
C HIS A 362 63.91 48.40 21.21
N ASN A 363 64.16 47.08 21.26
CA ASN A 363 65.03 46.36 20.32
C ASN A 363 64.28 45.85 19.07
N GLN A 364 62.98 46.17 18.92
CA GLN A 364 62.05 45.58 17.94
C GLN A 364 62.35 45.84 16.47
N LEU A 365 62.99 46.93 16.07
CA LEU A 365 63.11 47.27 14.64
C LEU A 365 63.93 46.24 13.85
N ARG A 366 64.91 45.58 14.48
CA ARG A 366 65.71 44.51 13.86
C ARG A 366 65.06 43.12 13.96
N SER A 367 64.07 42.95 14.83
CA SER A 367 63.30 41.71 15.02
C SER A 367 62.07 41.64 14.09
N VAL A 368 61.50 42.78 13.66
CA VAL A 368 60.32 42.84 12.77
C VAL A 368 60.56 42.15 11.42
N LEU A 369 61.75 42.30 10.82
CA LEU A 369 62.08 41.65 9.54
C LEU A 369 62.22 40.12 9.67
N ASN A 370 62.67 39.61 10.82
CA ASN A 370 62.85 38.17 11.08
C ASN A 370 61.62 37.49 11.71
N ALA A 371 60.70 38.24 12.34
CA ALA A 371 59.51 37.69 13.00
C ALA A 371 58.34 37.42 12.03
N ALA A 372 58.33 38.02 10.84
CA ALA A 372 57.35 37.79 9.78
C ALA A 372 57.54 36.42 9.11
N THR A 373 57.36 35.34 9.87
CA THR A 373 57.60 33.97 9.37
C THR A 373 56.43 33.37 8.57
N GLN A 374 55.33 34.12 8.44
CA GLN A 374 54.13 33.76 7.65
C GLN A 374 54.06 34.48 6.30
N VAL A 375 54.97 35.43 6.04
CA VAL A 375 55.03 36.22 4.80
C VAL A 375 56.48 36.21 4.32
N ALA A 376 56.70 35.84 3.06
CA ALA A 376 58.04 35.87 2.47
C ALA A 376 58.40 37.30 2.08
N ILE A 377 59.49 37.83 2.62
CA ILE A 377 60.04 39.14 2.27
C ILE A 377 61.39 38.90 1.60
N ILE A 378 61.48 39.32 0.33
CA ILE A 378 62.64 39.12 -0.53
C ILE A 378 63.03 40.50 -1.07
N ALA A 379 64.24 40.97 -0.78
CA ALA A 379 64.80 42.16 -1.41
C ALA A 379 65.85 41.77 -2.44
N THR A 380 65.94 42.51 -3.55
CA THR A 380 66.98 42.34 -4.57
C THR A 380 67.72 43.63 -4.82
N ASP A 381 68.91 43.53 -5.41
CA ASP A 381 69.61 44.65 -6.03
C ASP A 381 69.00 45.03 -7.40
N LEU A 382 69.64 45.98 -8.09
CA LEU A 382 69.26 46.44 -9.44
C LEU A 382 69.43 45.36 -10.53
N HIS A 383 70.21 44.31 -10.26
CA HIS A 383 70.42 43.18 -11.17
C HIS A 383 69.50 41.99 -10.88
N GLY A 384 68.62 42.11 -9.87
CA GLY A 384 67.66 41.09 -9.48
C GLY A 384 68.24 39.98 -8.60
N LEU A 385 69.46 40.16 -8.09
CA LEU A 385 70.11 39.25 -7.15
C LEU A 385 69.53 39.46 -5.75
N ILE A 386 69.15 38.38 -5.08
CA ILE A 386 68.53 38.47 -3.74
C ILE A 386 69.56 38.97 -2.74
N THR A 387 69.28 40.12 -2.12
CA THR A 387 70.11 40.74 -1.07
C THR A 387 69.53 40.51 0.32
N THR A 388 68.21 40.34 0.43
CA THR A 388 67.54 40.01 1.69
C THR A 388 66.58 38.85 1.47
N PHE A 389 66.63 37.86 2.35
CA PHE A 389 65.73 36.71 2.35
C PHE A 389 65.34 36.42 3.79
N ASN A 390 64.11 36.75 4.18
CA ASN A 390 63.69 36.62 5.57
C ASN A 390 63.32 35.18 5.94
N ALA A 391 63.16 34.90 7.24
CA ALA A 391 62.77 33.57 7.74
C ALA A 391 61.40 33.08 7.20
N GLY A 392 60.51 33.99 6.78
CA GLY A 392 59.27 33.65 6.10
C GLY A 392 59.50 33.10 4.69
N ALA A 393 60.45 33.67 3.95
CA ALA A 393 60.86 33.21 2.63
C ALA A 393 61.58 31.85 2.71
N GLU A 394 62.43 31.64 3.72
CA GLU A 394 63.08 30.34 3.96
C GLU A 394 62.07 29.22 4.17
N ARG A 395 61.04 29.47 4.99
CA ARG A 395 60.00 28.48 5.28
C ARG A 395 59.08 28.23 4.10
N MET A 396 58.67 29.29 3.40
CA MET A 396 57.71 29.20 2.29
C MET A 396 58.32 28.50 1.07
N LEU A 397 59.60 28.77 0.77
CA LEU A 397 60.28 28.32 -0.45
C LEU A 397 61.29 27.19 -0.22
N GLY A 398 61.66 26.88 1.02
CA GLY A 398 62.55 25.77 1.37
C GLY A 398 64.03 26.01 1.08
N TYR A 399 64.42 27.24 0.75
CA TYR A 399 65.82 27.67 0.62
C TYR A 399 66.32 28.24 1.94
N ALA A 400 67.56 27.94 2.34
CA ALA A 400 68.19 28.71 3.42
C ALA A 400 68.61 30.08 2.88
N ALA A 401 68.59 31.12 3.71
CA ALA A 401 68.99 32.47 3.33
C ALA A 401 70.45 32.52 2.86
N SER A 402 71.33 31.67 3.40
CA SER A 402 72.70 31.49 2.93
C SER A 402 72.80 30.97 1.49
N ASP A 403 71.80 30.19 1.05
CA ASP A 403 71.77 29.57 -0.27
C ASP A 403 71.06 30.47 -1.30
N ALA A 404 70.25 31.42 -0.81
CA ALA A 404 69.46 32.33 -1.64
C ALA A 404 70.13 33.70 -1.81
N VAL A 405 70.64 34.30 -0.73
CA VAL A 405 71.25 35.64 -0.75
C VAL A 405 72.56 35.59 -1.52
N GLY A 406 72.69 36.46 -2.52
CA GLY A 406 73.89 36.53 -3.37
C GLY A 406 74.03 35.41 -4.41
N HIS A 407 73.12 34.43 -4.42
CA HIS A 407 73.21 33.24 -5.27
C HIS A 407 71.99 33.00 -6.17
N LEU A 408 70.80 33.39 -5.72
CA LEU A 408 69.56 33.26 -6.48
C LEU A 408 69.04 34.61 -6.94
N THR A 409 68.34 34.60 -8.06
CA THR A 409 67.59 35.74 -8.57
C THR A 409 66.09 35.46 -8.46
N LEU A 410 65.26 36.51 -8.37
CA LEU A 410 63.80 36.35 -8.23
C LEU A 410 63.16 35.47 -9.33
N GLN A 411 63.71 35.51 -10.55
CA GLN A 411 63.30 34.67 -11.68
C GLN A 411 63.47 33.17 -11.41
N ASN A 412 64.44 32.76 -10.59
CA ASN A 412 64.67 31.34 -10.27
C ASN A 412 63.57 30.76 -9.36
N LEU A 413 62.83 31.63 -8.68
CA LEU A 413 61.79 31.24 -7.73
C LEU A 413 60.41 31.15 -8.38
N HIS A 414 60.25 31.51 -9.66
CA HIS A 414 58.97 31.50 -10.36
C HIS A 414 58.88 30.36 -11.38
N LEU A 415 57.65 30.01 -11.76
CA LEU A 415 57.41 29.13 -12.88
C LEU A 415 57.80 29.82 -14.19
N SER A 416 58.75 29.24 -14.94
CA SER A 416 59.29 29.84 -16.17
C SER A 416 58.22 30.13 -17.23
N GLU A 417 57.18 29.30 -17.33
CA GLU A 417 56.08 29.50 -18.29
C GLU A 417 55.27 30.78 -18.01
N GLU A 418 54.98 31.07 -16.73
CA GLU A 418 54.23 32.27 -16.33
C GLU A 418 55.04 33.55 -16.61
N LEU A 419 56.35 33.53 -16.34
CA LEU A 419 57.24 34.65 -16.62
C LEU A 419 57.39 34.92 -18.11
N VAL A 420 57.53 33.88 -18.93
CA VAL A 420 57.61 34.01 -20.40
C VAL A 420 56.30 34.56 -20.95
N ALA A 421 55.15 34.03 -20.55
CA ALA A 421 53.85 34.53 -20.99
C ALA A 421 53.66 36.01 -20.62
N ARG A 422 54.10 36.41 -19.42
CA ARG A 422 54.03 37.80 -18.99
C ARG A 422 54.98 38.70 -19.76
N ALA A 423 56.23 38.28 -19.95
CA ALA A 423 57.22 39.01 -20.75
C ALA A 423 56.71 39.21 -22.18
N CYS A 424 56.16 38.18 -22.82
CA CYS A 424 55.54 38.31 -24.15
C CYS A 424 54.39 39.32 -24.17
N THR A 425 53.52 39.30 -23.15
CA THR A 425 52.40 40.26 -23.04
C THR A 425 52.90 41.70 -22.90
N LEU A 426 53.90 41.92 -22.04
CA LEU A 426 54.48 43.24 -21.82
C LEU A 426 55.30 43.72 -23.02
N THR A 427 56.07 42.84 -23.67
CA THR A 427 56.83 43.15 -24.90
C THR A 427 55.89 43.53 -26.04
N ALA A 428 54.75 42.84 -26.18
CA ALA A 428 53.72 43.20 -27.15
C ALA A 428 53.07 44.55 -26.86
N TYR A 429 52.91 44.90 -25.57
CA TYR A 429 52.29 46.15 -25.16
C TYR A 429 53.23 47.37 -25.25
N TYR A 430 54.47 47.23 -24.78
CA TYR A 430 55.47 48.31 -24.74
C TYR A 430 56.32 48.40 -26.02
N GLU A 431 56.09 47.50 -26.99
CA GLU A 431 56.85 47.36 -28.25
C GLU A 431 58.37 47.31 -28.03
N ARG A 432 58.80 46.82 -26.87
CA ARG A 432 60.20 46.72 -26.45
C ARG A 432 60.41 45.39 -25.77
N ASP A 433 61.52 44.74 -26.07
CA ASP A 433 61.87 43.46 -25.45
C ASP A 433 62.09 43.65 -23.94
N ILE A 434 61.23 43.02 -23.14
CA ILE A 434 61.28 43.07 -21.66
C ILE A 434 61.93 41.79 -21.15
N PRO A 435 63.11 41.89 -20.51
CA PRO A 435 63.77 40.74 -19.91
C PRO A 435 62.88 40.04 -18.88
N LEU A 436 62.97 38.71 -18.80
CA LEU A 436 62.22 37.88 -17.83
C LEU A 436 62.37 38.38 -16.39
N ALA A 437 63.58 38.82 -16.01
CA ALA A 437 63.88 39.37 -14.69
C ALA A 437 63.12 40.68 -14.38
N GLN A 438 62.62 41.38 -15.39
CA GLN A 438 61.85 42.62 -15.24
C GLN A 438 60.35 42.41 -15.44
N ALA A 439 59.92 41.30 -16.04
CA ALA A 439 58.51 41.01 -16.32
C ALA A 439 57.61 40.96 -15.06
N MET A 440 58.19 40.63 -13.91
CA MET A 440 57.52 40.63 -12.60
C MET A 440 57.50 42.00 -11.90
N LEU A 441 58.35 42.93 -12.32
CA LEU A 441 58.57 44.25 -11.69
C LEU A 441 57.97 45.40 -12.51
N VAL A 442 57.73 45.16 -13.81
CA VAL A 442 57.15 46.14 -14.72
C VAL A 442 55.63 46.18 -14.55
N GLU A 443 55.13 47.36 -14.18
CA GLU A 443 53.72 47.68 -14.11
C GLU A 443 53.11 47.85 -15.51
N THR A 444 51.78 47.76 -15.65
CA THR A 444 51.09 48.01 -16.92
C THR A 444 50.28 49.30 -16.77
N PRO A 445 50.22 50.20 -17.78
CA PRO A 445 49.54 51.48 -17.62
C PRO A 445 48.03 51.26 -17.52
N GLY A 446 47.42 51.73 -16.42
CA GLY A 446 46.00 51.54 -16.11
C GLY A 446 45.73 50.72 -14.86
N GLU A 447 46.74 50.01 -14.33
CA GLU A 447 46.71 49.43 -12.99
C GLU A 447 47.27 50.46 -11.98
N GLY A 448 46.57 50.67 -10.86
CA GLY A 448 47.00 51.62 -9.84
C GLY A 448 48.35 51.24 -9.22
N ASN A 449 49.09 52.25 -8.77
CA ASN A 449 50.40 52.13 -8.12
C ASN A 449 50.45 50.93 -7.14
N HIS A 450 51.37 49.98 -7.34
CA HIS A 450 51.70 48.89 -6.40
C HIS A 450 50.54 47.92 -6.05
N GLN A 451 49.98 47.23 -7.05
CA GLN A 451 48.98 46.18 -6.80
C GLN A 451 49.61 44.80 -6.66
N ALA A 452 49.20 44.03 -5.64
CA ALA A 452 49.66 42.66 -5.44
C ALA A 452 49.06 41.72 -6.52
N ARG A 453 49.89 40.85 -7.09
CA ARG A 453 49.54 39.90 -8.16
C ARG A 453 49.77 38.46 -7.72
N GLU A 454 48.94 37.55 -8.23
CA GLU A 454 49.12 36.12 -7.98
C GLU A 454 50.22 35.54 -8.87
N TRP A 455 51.12 34.77 -8.26
CA TRP A 455 52.22 34.08 -8.92
C TRP A 455 52.36 32.65 -8.40
N THR A 456 52.89 31.76 -9.23
CA THR A 456 53.29 30.41 -8.81
C THR A 456 54.80 30.37 -8.57
N LEU A 457 55.19 30.27 -7.29
CA LEU A 457 56.60 30.10 -6.92
C LEU A 457 56.98 28.62 -6.84
N VAL A 458 58.24 28.33 -7.18
CA VAL A 458 58.84 27.00 -7.14
C VAL A 458 59.73 26.89 -5.89
N ARG A 459 59.49 25.85 -5.09
CA ARG A 459 60.28 25.55 -3.89
C ARG A 459 61.55 24.78 -4.25
N ARG A 460 62.50 24.71 -3.32
CA ARG A 460 63.76 23.97 -3.49
C ARG A 460 63.59 22.50 -3.86
N ASP A 461 62.52 21.86 -3.39
CA ASP A 461 62.20 20.45 -3.68
C ASP A 461 61.48 20.23 -5.02
N GLY A 462 61.25 21.29 -5.79
CA GLY A 462 60.54 21.26 -7.07
C GLY A 462 59.01 21.36 -6.95
N SER A 463 58.44 21.36 -5.74
CA SER A 463 57.01 21.61 -5.53
C SER A 463 56.67 23.09 -5.74
N THR A 464 55.41 23.40 -6.07
CA THR A 464 54.97 24.78 -6.30
C THR A 464 54.09 25.32 -5.17
N VAL A 465 54.07 26.64 -5.01
CA VAL A 465 53.23 27.37 -4.05
C VAL A 465 52.56 28.56 -4.73
N ALA A 466 51.24 28.69 -4.56
CA ALA A 466 50.51 29.86 -5.04
C ALA A 466 50.66 30.99 -4.03
N VAL A 467 51.20 32.13 -4.48
CA VAL A 467 51.40 33.31 -3.64
C VAL A 467 50.71 34.53 -4.24
N ASN A 468 50.27 35.43 -3.38
CA ASN A 468 49.99 36.80 -3.78
C ASN A 468 51.23 37.65 -3.47
N MET A 469 51.91 38.15 -4.51
CA MET A 469 53.14 38.93 -4.42
C MET A 469 52.89 40.41 -4.70
N LEU A 470 53.38 41.27 -3.82
CA LEU A 470 53.53 42.69 -4.07
C LEU A 470 55.01 43.01 -4.28
N ALA A 471 55.37 43.62 -5.41
CA ALA A 471 56.72 44.11 -5.68
C ALA A 471 56.73 45.63 -5.64
N THR A 472 57.70 46.22 -4.92
CA THR A 472 57.89 47.67 -4.80
C THR A 472 59.36 48.02 -5.04
N THR A 473 59.66 49.23 -5.50
CA THR A 473 61.04 49.69 -5.67
C THR A 473 61.63 50.13 -4.33
N LEU A 474 62.84 49.67 -4.00
CA LEU A 474 63.62 50.16 -2.86
C LEU A 474 64.40 51.41 -3.28
N LEU A 475 64.23 52.49 -2.52
CA LEU A 475 64.96 53.74 -2.68
C LEU A 475 65.92 53.93 -1.49
N ASP A 476 67.08 54.53 -1.72
CA ASP A 476 67.98 54.96 -0.63
C ASP A 476 67.53 56.29 0.01
N GLU A 477 68.25 56.75 1.03
CA GLU A 477 67.95 58.00 1.75
C GLU A 477 68.04 59.26 0.86
N GLN A 478 68.69 59.17 -0.31
CA GLN A 478 68.76 60.23 -1.30
C GLN A 478 67.67 60.10 -2.39
N GLY A 479 66.79 59.10 -2.29
CA GLY A 479 65.72 58.83 -3.25
C GLY A 479 66.18 58.12 -4.52
N MET A 480 67.40 57.60 -4.56
CA MET A 480 67.93 56.84 -5.69
C MET A 480 67.49 55.38 -5.60
N TRP A 481 67.16 54.80 -6.75
CA TRP A 481 66.73 53.40 -6.85
C TRP A 481 67.89 52.45 -6.59
N VAL A 482 67.74 51.60 -5.56
CA VAL A 482 68.78 50.67 -5.12
C VAL A 482 68.38 49.20 -5.23
N GLY A 483 67.12 48.91 -5.56
CA GLY A 483 66.65 47.54 -5.69
C GLY A 483 65.13 47.38 -5.68
N HIS A 484 64.68 46.17 -5.37
CA HIS A 484 63.25 45.83 -5.27
C HIS A 484 62.96 45.08 -3.98
N LEU A 485 61.74 45.25 -3.46
CA LEU A 485 61.20 44.52 -2.33
C LEU A 485 59.95 43.77 -2.77
N ALA A 486 60.01 42.45 -2.75
CA ALA A 486 58.90 41.55 -2.99
C ALA A 486 58.36 40.99 -1.66
N ILE A 487 57.07 41.13 -1.43
CA ILE A 487 56.34 40.58 -0.29
C ILE A 487 55.35 39.54 -0.82
N CYS A 488 55.53 38.27 -0.45
CA CYS A 488 54.70 37.16 -0.92
C CYS A 488 53.91 36.54 0.24
N ILE A 489 52.59 36.36 0.06
CA ILE A 489 51.69 35.71 1.01
C ILE A 489 51.19 34.40 0.39
N ASP A 490 51.33 33.28 1.10
CA ASP A 490 50.76 31.99 0.69
C ASP A 490 49.23 32.06 0.73
N ILE A 491 48.58 31.80 -0.40
CA ILE A 491 47.11 31.82 -0.54
C ILE A 491 46.51 30.42 -0.71
N THR A 492 47.29 29.36 -0.51
CA THR A 492 46.87 27.96 -0.75
C THR A 492 45.68 27.55 0.14
N GLU A 493 45.71 27.86 1.44
CA GLU A 493 44.62 27.55 2.37
C GLU A 493 43.37 28.40 2.08
N ARG A 494 43.56 29.67 1.72
CA ARG A 494 42.46 30.57 1.34
C ARG A 494 41.74 30.10 0.08
N LYS A 495 42.47 29.62 -0.93
CA LYS A 495 41.88 29.03 -2.15
C LYS A 495 41.11 27.74 -1.85
N ARG A 496 41.66 26.83 -1.03
CA ARG A 496 40.95 25.58 -0.64
C ARG A 496 39.63 25.84 0.10
N VAL A 497 39.57 26.84 0.98
CA VAL A 497 38.33 27.20 1.69
C VAL A 497 37.30 27.80 0.72
N HIS A 498 37.74 28.65 -0.20
CA HIS A 498 36.85 29.26 -1.19
C HIS A 498 36.26 28.23 -2.17
N GLU A 499 37.10 27.32 -2.67
CA GLU A 499 36.67 26.20 -3.52
C GLU A 499 35.73 25.23 -2.78
N ALA A 500 35.99 24.94 -1.51
CA ALA A 500 35.11 24.09 -0.70
C ALA A 500 33.74 24.72 -0.44
N LEU A 501 33.68 26.05 -0.26
CA LEU A 501 32.42 26.77 -0.11
C LEU A 501 31.62 26.75 -1.40
N ALA A 502 32.27 27.02 -2.54
CA ALA A 502 31.64 26.95 -3.87
C ALA A 502 31.13 25.52 -4.18
N ALA A 503 31.89 24.48 -3.83
CA ALA A 503 31.47 23.09 -4.02
C ALA A 503 30.27 22.72 -3.13
N ARG A 504 30.20 23.25 -1.90
CA ARG A 504 29.05 23.05 -0.99
C ARG A 504 27.79 23.74 -1.54
N ASP A 505 27.91 24.98 -2.00
CA ASP A 505 26.76 25.73 -2.53
C ASP A 505 26.23 25.07 -3.82
N GLN A 506 27.13 24.58 -4.69
CA GLN A 506 26.74 23.76 -5.84
C GLN A 506 26.07 22.44 -5.44
N LEU A 507 26.53 21.77 -4.39
CA LEU A 507 25.91 20.54 -3.89
C LEU A 507 24.50 20.79 -3.36
N LEU A 508 24.30 21.85 -2.56
CA LEU A 508 22.98 22.21 -2.04
C LEU A 508 22.01 22.55 -3.17
N GLN A 509 22.48 23.25 -4.21
CA GLN A 509 21.67 23.56 -5.39
C GLN A 509 21.27 22.29 -6.15
N LYS A 510 22.21 21.36 -6.38
CA LYS A 510 21.92 20.06 -7.02
C LYS A 510 20.93 19.22 -6.21
N LEU A 511 21.12 19.10 -4.90
CA LEU A 511 20.22 18.34 -4.03
C LEU A 511 18.80 18.90 -4.06
N SER A 512 18.65 20.24 -4.09
CA SER A 512 17.34 20.87 -4.16
C SER A 512 16.62 20.68 -5.51
N ALA A 513 17.37 20.44 -6.60
CA ALA A 513 16.82 20.23 -7.93
C ALA A 513 16.35 18.77 -8.16
N GLU A 514 16.93 17.81 -7.42
CA GLU A 514 16.59 16.39 -7.52
C GLU A 514 15.39 15.97 -6.65
N VAL A 515 14.92 16.82 -5.73
CA VAL A 515 13.71 16.54 -4.94
C VAL A 515 12.49 16.76 -5.83
N PRO A 516 11.67 15.74 -6.10
CA PRO A 516 10.46 15.90 -6.90
C PRO A 516 9.49 16.85 -6.18
N GLY A 517 9.15 17.99 -6.79
CA GLY A 517 8.31 19.03 -6.19
C GLY A 517 9.03 20.36 -5.95
N GLY A 518 8.34 21.34 -5.36
CA GLY A 518 8.86 22.69 -5.14
C GLY A 518 9.19 22.93 -3.66
N ILE A 519 10.46 23.15 -3.32
CA ILE A 519 10.86 23.63 -1.98
C ILE A 519 10.85 25.16 -2.02
N TYR A 520 10.25 25.80 -1.03
CA TYR A 520 10.09 27.24 -1.02
C TYR A 520 10.15 27.87 0.38
N GLN A 521 10.46 29.17 0.37
CA GLN A 521 10.23 30.08 1.48
C GLN A 521 9.20 31.11 1.05
N PHE A 522 8.07 31.15 1.74
CA PHE A 522 7.00 32.11 1.49
C PHE A 522 6.96 33.13 2.61
N ARG A 523 6.85 34.41 2.29
CA ARG A 523 6.84 35.52 3.23
C ARG A 523 5.52 36.27 3.12
N LEU A 524 4.92 36.57 4.27
CA LEU A 524 3.84 37.53 4.43
C LEU A 524 4.35 38.66 5.32
N ASP A 525 4.45 39.86 4.75
CA ASP A 525 4.83 41.06 5.48
C ASP A 525 3.62 41.66 6.22
N PRO A 526 3.82 42.46 7.28
CA PRO A 526 2.74 43.11 8.03
C PRO A 526 1.84 43.99 7.16
N ASP A 527 2.37 44.53 6.06
CA ASP A 527 1.63 45.36 5.09
C ASP A 527 0.73 44.52 4.16
N GLY A 528 0.74 43.18 4.32
CA GLY A 528 -0.03 42.24 3.50
C GLY A 528 0.64 41.88 2.17
N HIS A 529 1.85 42.36 1.91
CA HIS A 529 2.65 41.93 0.75
C HIS A 529 3.08 40.47 0.92
N THR A 530 2.98 39.69 -0.15
CA THR A 530 3.40 38.29 -0.18
C THR A 530 4.48 38.08 -1.22
N SER A 531 5.49 37.27 -0.89
CA SER A 531 6.58 36.93 -1.81
C SER A 531 7.17 35.56 -1.51
N PHE A 532 7.76 34.94 -2.54
CA PHE A 532 8.58 33.74 -2.36
C PHE A 532 10.04 34.17 -2.24
N SER A 533 10.53 34.40 -1.01
CA SER A 533 11.91 34.88 -0.78
C SER A 533 12.97 33.94 -1.36
N TRP A 534 12.65 32.66 -1.44
CA TRP A 534 13.44 31.65 -2.14
C TRP A 534 12.53 30.53 -2.64
N ALA A 535 12.80 29.97 -3.81
CA ALA A 535 12.11 28.79 -4.33
C ALA A 535 13.07 27.98 -5.21
N SER A 536 12.99 26.65 -5.13
CA SER A 536 13.73 25.74 -5.99
C SER A 536 13.20 25.76 -7.43
N GLU A 537 13.95 25.19 -8.37
CA GLU A 537 13.51 25.13 -9.78
C GLU A 537 12.23 24.31 -9.97
N GLY A 538 11.98 23.31 -9.10
CA GLY A 538 10.75 22.49 -9.15
C GLY A 538 9.46 23.27 -8.94
N ILE A 539 9.51 24.52 -8.46
CA ILE A 539 8.34 25.42 -8.43
C ILE A 539 7.79 25.70 -9.84
N ARG A 540 8.64 25.62 -10.87
CA ARG A 540 8.25 25.77 -12.29
C ARG A 540 7.36 24.64 -12.74
N ASP A 541 7.63 23.42 -12.27
CA ASP A 541 6.83 22.26 -12.64
C ASP A 541 5.46 22.30 -11.96
N ILE A 542 5.40 22.83 -10.73
CA ILE A 542 4.16 22.98 -9.96
C ILE A 542 3.27 24.11 -10.51
N TYR A 543 3.85 25.26 -10.87
CA TYR A 543 3.07 26.46 -11.23
C TYR A 543 3.31 27.01 -12.63
N GLU A 544 4.16 26.43 -13.46
CA GLU A 544 4.57 26.98 -14.77
C GLU A 544 4.95 28.47 -14.68
N MET A 545 5.73 28.81 -13.65
CA MET A 545 6.21 30.16 -13.38
C MET A 545 7.68 30.16 -12.98
N GLU A 546 8.38 31.17 -13.46
CA GLU A 546 9.77 31.45 -13.09
C GLU A 546 9.88 31.81 -11.60
N PRO A 547 10.82 31.22 -10.84
CA PRO A 547 11.04 31.57 -9.42
C PRO A 547 11.31 33.07 -9.21
N SER A 548 11.91 33.74 -10.19
CA SER A 548 12.18 35.20 -10.14
C SER A 548 10.89 36.02 -10.07
N VAL A 549 9.87 35.63 -10.83
CA VAL A 549 8.56 36.33 -10.84
C VAL A 549 7.85 36.19 -9.49
N LEU A 550 7.97 35.01 -8.86
CA LEU A 550 7.37 34.74 -7.56
C LEU A 550 8.08 35.45 -6.40
N ARG A 551 9.34 35.81 -6.59
CA ARG A 551 10.11 36.59 -5.62
C ARG A 551 9.61 38.03 -5.54
N ASP A 552 9.16 38.60 -6.65
CA ASP A 552 8.68 39.98 -6.73
C ASP A 552 7.23 40.13 -6.26
N ASP A 553 6.35 39.20 -6.66
CA ASP A 553 4.94 39.18 -6.21
C ASP A 553 4.42 37.74 -6.06
N GLY A 554 4.26 37.30 -4.81
CA GLY A 554 3.76 35.98 -4.45
C GLY A 554 2.27 35.79 -4.77
N ARG A 555 1.50 36.86 -5.01
CA ARG A 555 0.07 36.76 -5.36
C ARG A 555 -0.17 36.12 -6.72
N ARG A 556 0.83 36.10 -7.60
CA ARG A 556 0.69 35.46 -8.93
C ARG A 556 0.41 33.97 -8.85
N VAL A 557 0.82 33.30 -7.77
CA VAL A 557 0.42 31.91 -7.50
C VAL A 557 -1.10 31.78 -7.37
N MET A 558 -1.75 32.77 -6.76
CA MET A 558 -3.20 32.77 -6.55
C MET A 558 -3.97 32.81 -7.88
N GLU A 559 -3.41 33.43 -8.92
CA GLU A 559 -3.98 33.42 -10.29
C GLU A 559 -4.01 32.02 -10.92
N ARG A 560 -3.17 31.09 -10.42
CA ARG A 560 -3.13 29.70 -10.88
C ARG A 560 -3.98 28.77 -10.04
N ILE A 561 -4.42 29.15 -8.85
CA ILE A 561 -5.30 28.30 -8.04
C ILE A 561 -6.69 28.28 -8.66
N HIS A 562 -7.34 27.12 -8.67
CA HIS A 562 -8.70 26.98 -9.17
C HIS A 562 -9.66 27.94 -8.43
N PRO A 563 -10.60 28.62 -9.12
CA PRO A 563 -11.48 29.61 -8.51
C PRO A 563 -12.21 29.11 -7.24
N ASP A 564 -12.71 27.88 -7.26
CA ASP A 564 -13.38 27.25 -6.10
C ASP A 564 -12.47 27.03 -4.87
N ASP A 565 -11.15 26.95 -5.06
CA ASP A 565 -10.19 26.65 -4.00
C ASP A 565 -9.46 27.91 -3.47
N GLY A 566 -9.46 29.01 -4.25
CA GLY A 566 -8.63 30.19 -3.96
C GLY A 566 -8.92 30.84 -2.60
N GLU A 567 -10.19 31.09 -2.29
CA GLU A 567 -10.59 31.71 -1.01
C GLU A 567 -10.23 30.83 0.20
N ARG A 568 -10.51 29.53 0.09
CA ARG A 568 -10.19 28.52 1.11
C ARG A 568 -8.69 28.47 1.41
N VAL A 569 -7.85 28.45 0.37
CA VAL A 569 -6.38 28.41 0.53
C VAL A 569 -5.86 29.70 1.18
N LEU A 570 -6.37 30.87 0.78
CA LEU A 570 -6.00 32.15 1.39
C LEU A 570 -6.35 32.19 2.87
N ASP A 571 -7.54 31.72 3.23
CA ASP A 571 -8.00 31.70 4.61
C ASP A 571 -7.17 30.77 5.49
N SER A 572 -6.77 29.60 4.98
CA SER A 572 -5.91 28.69 5.74
C SER A 572 -4.48 29.22 5.92
N ILE A 573 -3.94 29.94 4.93
CA ILE A 573 -2.64 30.64 5.07
C ILE A 573 -2.75 31.75 6.13
N ARG A 574 -3.82 32.57 6.09
CA ARG A 574 -4.06 33.62 7.09
C ARG A 574 -4.24 33.04 8.49
N PHE A 575 -4.98 31.95 8.61
CA PHE A 575 -5.15 31.23 9.87
C PHE A 575 -3.81 30.74 10.41
N SER A 576 -2.97 30.12 9.56
CA SER A 576 -1.62 29.69 9.92
C SER A 576 -0.74 30.85 10.38
N ALA A 577 -0.83 32.02 9.73
CA ALA A 577 -0.07 33.22 10.10
C ALA A 577 -0.47 33.73 11.50
N GLN A 578 -1.76 33.80 11.78
CA GLN A 578 -2.32 34.32 13.04
C GLN A 578 -2.03 33.40 14.23
N HIS A 579 -2.08 32.08 14.02
CA HIS A 579 -1.96 31.09 15.08
C HIS A 579 -0.58 30.43 15.15
N LEU A 580 0.31 30.73 14.19
CA LEU A 580 1.63 30.09 14.02
C LEU A 580 1.54 28.55 13.98
N THR A 581 0.51 28.02 13.34
CA THR A 581 0.31 26.57 13.16
C THR A 581 0.87 26.10 11.82
N PRO A 582 1.43 24.88 11.70
CA PRO A 582 1.79 24.31 10.41
C PRO A 582 0.66 24.41 9.39
N TRP A 583 0.97 24.86 8.18
CA TRP A 583 0.03 24.97 7.07
C TRP A 583 0.07 23.69 6.25
N ARG A 584 -1.10 23.09 6.00
CA ARG A 584 -1.26 21.90 5.15
C ARG A 584 -2.53 22.02 4.34
N GLU A 585 -2.42 21.93 3.03
CA GLU A 585 -3.57 22.03 2.13
C GLU A 585 -3.42 21.20 0.87
N GLU A 586 -4.56 20.75 0.35
CA GLU A 586 -4.72 20.19 -1.00
C GLU A 586 -5.63 21.10 -1.82
N TYR A 587 -5.17 21.48 -3.01
CA TYR A 587 -5.92 22.39 -3.88
C TYR A 587 -5.59 22.14 -5.34
N ARG A 588 -6.52 22.56 -6.20
CA ARG A 588 -6.38 22.47 -7.64
C ARG A 588 -5.66 23.70 -8.18
N VAL A 589 -4.81 23.48 -9.17
CA VAL A 589 -4.18 24.54 -9.96
C VAL A 589 -4.53 24.38 -11.44
N LEU A 590 -4.74 25.51 -12.11
CA LEU A 590 -5.01 25.61 -13.53
C LEU A 590 -3.73 26.11 -14.22
N LEU A 591 -3.03 25.18 -14.86
CA LEU A 591 -1.78 25.46 -15.56
C LEU A 591 -2.05 25.75 -17.05
N PRO A 592 -1.44 26.79 -17.64
CA PRO A 592 -1.61 27.15 -19.05
C PRO A 592 -1.29 26.03 -20.03
N ARG A 593 -0.26 25.20 -19.76
CA ARG A 593 0.14 24.10 -20.66
C ARG A 593 -0.42 22.77 -20.21
N GLN A 594 -0.28 22.44 -18.93
CA GLN A 594 -0.66 21.12 -18.39
C GLN A 594 -2.13 20.99 -17.97
N GLY A 595 -2.90 22.07 -17.94
CA GLY A 595 -4.30 22.05 -17.54
C GLY A 595 -4.48 21.88 -16.02
N LEU A 596 -5.56 21.20 -15.63
CA LEU A 596 -5.91 20.99 -14.22
C LEU A 596 -4.95 20.00 -13.54
N ARG A 597 -4.33 20.42 -12.44
CA ARG A 597 -3.48 19.59 -11.58
C ARG A 597 -3.89 19.71 -10.11
N TRP A 598 -3.59 18.68 -9.33
CA TRP A 598 -3.74 18.68 -7.87
C TRP A 598 -2.39 18.89 -7.20
N VAL A 599 -2.32 19.85 -6.29
CA VAL A 599 -1.11 20.18 -5.54
C VAL A 599 -1.38 19.99 -4.05
N ARG A 600 -0.45 19.34 -3.35
CA ARG A 600 -0.38 19.31 -1.89
C ARG A 600 0.72 20.24 -1.43
N GLY A 601 0.41 21.16 -0.52
CA GLY A 601 1.38 22.03 0.12
C GLY A 601 1.47 21.79 1.61
N GLU A 602 2.70 21.71 2.12
CA GLU A 602 2.98 21.67 3.55
C GLU A 602 4.05 22.70 3.92
N ALA A 603 3.83 23.48 4.97
CA ALA A 603 4.79 24.49 5.40
C ALA A 603 4.75 24.78 6.90
N THR A 604 5.92 25.13 7.46
CA THR A 604 6.05 25.49 8.88
C THR A 604 6.25 27.01 9.01
N PRO A 605 5.38 27.72 9.77
CA PRO A 605 5.53 29.16 9.98
C PRO A 605 6.63 29.50 10.99
N GLU A 606 7.28 30.63 10.77
CA GLU A 606 8.25 31.28 11.64
C GLU A 606 7.91 32.79 11.71
N PRO A 607 7.74 33.37 12.92
CA PRO A 607 7.48 34.80 13.04
C PRO A 607 8.74 35.62 12.71
N LEU A 608 8.58 36.67 11.91
CA LEU A 608 9.66 37.62 11.59
C LEU A 608 9.74 38.72 12.65
N ALA A 609 10.95 39.14 12.99
CA ALA A 609 11.22 40.17 14.00
C ALA A 609 10.55 41.54 13.70
N GLY A 610 10.13 41.79 12.46
CA GLY A 610 9.45 43.01 12.02
C GLY A 610 7.91 42.94 11.98
N GLY A 611 7.28 41.84 12.42
CA GLY A 611 5.81 41.72 12.45
C GLY A 611 5.15 41.01 11.26
N GLY A 612 5.86 40.06 10.63
CA GLY A 612 5.33 39.21 9.54
C GLY A 612 5.54 37.72 9.82
N THR A 613 5.25 36.87 8.84
CA THR A 613 5.44 35.41 8.94
C THR A 613 6.20 34.88 7.74
N LEU A 614 7.18 34.02 7.98
CA LEU A 614 7.95 33.29 6.99
C LEU A 614 7.61 31.81 7.09
N TRP A 615 7.22 31.17 6.01
CA TRP A 615 6.98 29.74 5.95
C TRP A 615 8.09 29.04 5.20
N HIS A 616 8.58 27.94 5.75
CA HIS A 616 9.44 26.99 5.06
C HIS A 616 8.59 25.81 4.62
N GLY A 617 8.44 25.62 3.31
CA GLY A 617 7.47 24.68 2.77
C GLY A 617 7.94 23.88 1.58
N TYR A 618 7.14 22.87 1.27
CA TYR A 618 7.32 21.98 0.15
C TYR A 618 5.96 21.73 -0.53
N LEU A 619 5.97 21.71 -1.86
CA LEU A 619 4.81 21.46 -2.72
C LEU A 619 5.04 20.20 -3.54
N THR A 620 4.02 19.36 -3.65
CA THR A 620 4.04 18.13 -4.47
C THR A 620 2.84 18.12 -5.41
N ASP A 621 3.06 17.70 -6.66
CA ASP A 621 1.97 17.32 -7.55
C ASP A 621 1.43 15.94 -7.12
N ILE A 622 0.16 15.89 -6.74
CA ILE A 622 -0.55 14.68 -6.31
C ILE A 622 -1.64 14.27 -7.33
N THR A 623 -1.57 14.77 -8.57
CA THR A 623 -2.57 14.50 -9.61
C THR A 623 -2.70 13.01 -9.90
N ASP A 624 -1.58 12.30 -10.07
CA ASP A 624 -1.62 10.84 -10.31
C ASP A 624 -2.19 10.09 -9.11
N LEU A 625 -1.87 10.51 -7.88
CA LEU A 625 -2.43 9.93 -6.66
C LEU A 625 -3.95 10.15 -6.59
N LYS A 626 -4.44 11.35 -6.94
CA LYS A 626 -5.88 11.65 -6.98
C LYS A 626 -6.60 10.87 -8.09
N ARG A 627 -5.96 10.70 -9.26
CA ARG A 627 -6.53 9.87 -10.34
C ARG A 627 -6.67 8.41 -9.90
N VAL A 628 -5.64 7.86 -9.25
CA VAL A 628 -5.70 6.50 -8.70
C VAL A 628 -6.75 6.40 -7.58
N GLU A 629 -6.85 7.40 -6.70
CA GLU A 629 -7.89 7.44 -5.65
C GLU A 629 -9.31 7.45 -6.26
N GLU A 630 -9.54 8.26 -7.30
CA GLU A 630 -10.80 8.31 -8.04
C GLU A 630 -11.08 7.02 -8.80
N GLU A 631 -10.09 6.43 -9.47
CA GLU A 631 -10.19 5.12 -10.12
C GLU A 631 -10.54 4.02 -9.10
N LEU A 632 -9.86 3.98 -7.95
CA LEU A 632 -10.17 3.04 -6.86
C LEU A 632 -11.58 3.26 -6.30
N ARG A 633 -12.02 4.52 -6.18
CA ARG A 633 -13.38 4.85 -5.73
C ARG A 633 -14.43 4.44 -6.76
N ALA A 634 -14.15 4.64 -8.05
CA ALA A 634 -15.01 4.18 -9.14
C ALA A 634 -15.11 2.64 -9.14
N LEU A 635 -13.99 1.92 -9.00
CA LEU A 635 -13.94 0.45 -8.92
C LEU A 635 -14.63 -0.10 -7.66
N SER A 636 -14.69 0.67 -6.57
CA SER A 636 -15.38 0.28 -5.33
C SER A 636 -16.91 0.34 -5.45
N VAL A 637 -17.44 1.16 -6.37
CA VAL A 637 -18.87 1.51 -6.46
C VAL A 637 -19.53 1.08 -7.78
N THR A 638 -18.76 0.86 -8.84
CA THR A 638 -19.26 0.49 -10.18
C THR A 638 -18.78 -0.90 -10.59
N ASP A 639 -19.54 -1.55 -11.46
CA ASP A 639 -19.19 -2.83 -12.09
C ASP A 639 -18.29 -2.56 -13.29
N VAL A 640 -17.08 -3.13 -13.28
CA VAL A 640 -16.02 -2.84 -14.27
C VAL A 640 -16.45 -3.17 -15.70
N LEU A 641 -17.28 -4.21 -15.87
CA LEU A 641 -17.70 -4.65 -17.20
C LEU A 641 -18.79 -3.76 -17.81
N THR A 642 -19.75 -3.36 -16.99
CA THR A 642 -20.99 -2.71 -17.46
C THR A 642 -21.06 -1.21 -17.19
N GLY A 643 -20.21 -0.68 -16.30
CA GLY A 643 -20.17 0.75 -15.94
C GLY A 643 -21.32 1.22 -15.05
N ILE A 644 -22.30 0.37 -14.75
CA ILE A 644 -23.37 0.67 -13.79
C ILE A 644 -22.92 0.37 -12.35
N HIS A 645 -23.76 0.64 -11.36
CA HIS A 645 -23.39 0.40 -9.96
C HIS A 645 -23.23 -1.09 -9.63
N ASN A 646 -22.33 -1.41 -8.70
CA ASN A 646 -22.09 -2.79 -8.28
C ASN A 646 -22.98 -3.21 -7.09
N ARG A 647 -22.90 -4.48 -6.72
CA ARG A 647 -23.63 -5.06 -5.57
C ARG A 647 -23.42 -4.30 -4.26
N ARG A 648 -22.19 -3.81 -4.00
CA ARG A 648 -21.85 -3.10 -2.76
C ARG A 648 -22.62 -1.79 -2.67
N TYR A 649 -22.60 -0.99 -3.74
CA TYR A 649 -23.34 0.27 -3.81
C TYR A 649 -24.85 0.05 -3.67
N PHE A 650 -25.38 -1.01 -4.30
CA PHE A 650 -26.79 -1.37 -4.15
C PHE A 650 -27.18 -1.56 -2.68
N GLN A 651 -26.42 -2.38 -1.94
CA GLN A 651 -26.71 -2.68 -0.53
C GLN A 651 -26.64 -1.43 0.36
N GLU A 652 -25.61 -0.60 0.17
CA GLU A 652 -25.46 0.66 0.91
C GLU A 652 -26.63 1.61 0.63
N ARG A 653 -27.02 1.74 -0.64
CA ARG A 653 -28.11 2.62 -1.06
C ARG A 653 -29.47 2.11 -0.62
N LEU A 654 -29.73 0.80 -0.74
CA LEU A 654 -30.96 0.17 -0.30
C LEU A 654 -31.17 0.40 1.20
N LYS A 655 -30.14 0.19 2.02
CA LYS A 655 -30.20 0.47 3.45
C LYS A 655 -30.58 1.93 3.75
N ALA A 656 -29.91 2.87 3.09
CA ALA A 656 -30.19 4.29 3.27
C ALA A 656 -31.62 4.69 2.84
N GLU A 657 -32.15 4.08 1.78
CA GLU A 657 -33.52 4.35 1.33
C GLU A 657 -34.58 3.64 2.18
N LEU A 658 -34.28 2.47 2.76
CA LEU A 658 -35.16 1.83 3.76
C LEU A 658 -35.28 2.70 5.02
N ASP A 659 -34.15 3.18 5.56
CA ASP A 659 -34.13 4.09 6.72
C ASP A 659 -34.88 5.40 6.44
N ARG A 660 -34.92 5.83 5.17
CA ARG A 660 -35.66 7.02 4.74
C ARG A 660 -37.15 6.73 4.56
N ALA A 661 -37.50 5.62 3.89
CA ALA A 661 -38.87 5.20 3.67
C ALA A 661 -39.61 4.95 5.00
N GLU A 662 -38.91 4.39 5.99
CA GLU A 662 -39.45 4.17 7.33
C GLU A 662 -39.73 5.48 8.07
N ARG A 663 -38.79 6.44 8.03
CA ARG A 663 -38.92 7.74 8.69
C ARG A 663 -39.96 8.66 8.04
N ASP A 664 -39.94 8.74 6.70
CA ASP A 664 -40.70 9.74 5.94
C ASP A 664 -42.01 9.16 5.37
N HIS A 665 -42.33 7.89 5.66
CA HIS A 665 -43.49 7.16 5.13
C HIS A 665 -43.57 7.16 3.59
N LEU A 666 -42.41 7.06 2.94
CA LEU A 666 -42.29 7.02 1.48
C LEU A 666 -42.42 5.60 0.94
N HIS A 667 -42.93 5.47 -0.28
CA HIS A 667 -42.92 4.20 -1.00
C HIS A 667 -41.51 3.85 -1.47
N LEU A 668 -41.19 2.56 -1.49
CA LEU A 668 -39.94 2.03 -2.03
C LEU A 668 -40.25 0.71 -2.73
N ALA A 669 -39.70 0.52 -3.92
CA ALA A 669 -39.82 -0.73 -4.66
C ALA A 669 -38.49 -1.14 -5.29
N VAL A 670 -38.36 -2.42 -5.58
CA VAL A 670 -37.24 -3.02 -6.30
C VAL A 670 -37.74 -3.83 -7.48
N ILE A 671 -36.97 -3.81 -8.56
CA ILE A 671 -37.19 -4.64 -9.74
C ILE A 671 -35.92 -5.45 -9.94
N MET A 672 -36.03 -6.77 -9.83
CA MET A 672 -34.95 -7.68 -10.17
C MET A 672 -35.15 -8.21 -11.58
N LEU A 673 -34.06 -8.33 -12.33
CA LEU A 673 -34.08 -8.94 -13.66
C LEU A 673 -32.91 -9.88 -13.87
N ASP A 674 -33.15 -10.95 -14.61
CA ASP A 674 -32.17 -11.97 -14.95
C ASP A 674 -32.27 -12.29 -16.44
N ILE A 675 -31.12 -12.30 -17.13
CA ILE A 675 -31.08 -12.52 -18.57
C ILE A 675 -31.32 -13.99 -18.88
N ASP A 676 -32.35 -14.26 -19.67
CA ASP A 676 -32.73 -15.63 -20.00
C ASP A 676 -31.67 -16.32 -20.86
N HIS A 677 -31.29 -17.52 -20.45
CA HIS A 677 -30.35 -18.37 -21.18
C HIS A 677 -28.98 -17.72 -21.46
N PHE A 678 -28.52 -16.80 -20.62
CA PHE A 678 -27.23 -16.11 -20.82
C PHE A 678 -26.05 -17.08 -20.88
N LYS A 679 -26.05 -18.15 -20.07
CA LYS A 679 -25.07 -19.24 -20.20
C LYS A 679 -25.00 -19.83 -21.62
N ARG A 680 -26.15 -20.04 -22.29
CA ARG A 680 -26.17 -20.55 -23.67
C ARG A 680 -25.58 -19.54 -24.65
N ILE A 681 -25.78 -18.24 -24.43
CA ILE A 681 -25.16 -17.18 -25.22
C ILE A 681 -23.63 -17.25 -25.08
N ASN A 682 -23.13 -17.40 -23.85
CA ASN A 682 -21.69 -17.57 -23.60
C ASN A 682 -21.13 -18.85 -24.23
N ASP A 683 -21.84 -19.97 -24.09
CA ASP A 683 -21.40 -21.26 -24.63
C ASP A 683 -21.39 -21.27 -26.17
N GLN A 684 -22.31 -20.54 -26.81
CA GLN A 684 -22.46 -20.51 -28.26
C GLN A 684 -21.58 -19.45 -28.95
N PHE A 685 -21.44 -18.27 -28.35
CA PHE A 685 -20.79 -17.11 -28.98
C PHE A 685 -19.49 -16.69 -28.27
N GLY A 686 -19.16 -17.29 -27.12
CA GLY A 686 -18.00 -16.97 -26.32
C GLY A 686 -18.24 -15.82 -25.34
N HIS A 687 -17.43 -15.78 -24.27
CA HIS A 687 -17.55 -14.80 -23.18
C HIS A 687 -17.49 -13.35 -23.64
N ALA A 688 -16.62 -13.02 -24.61
CA ALA A 688 -16.52 -11.65 -25.14
C ALA A 688 -17.82 -11.16 -25.81
N VAL A 689 -18.65 -12.07 -26.32
CA VAL A 689 -19.96 -11.72 -26.89
C VAL A 689 -21.01 -11.59 -25.79
N GLY A 690 -20.97 -12.44 -24.76
CA GLY A 690 -21.80 -12.26 -23.56
C GLY A 690 -21.53 -10.94 -22.84
N ASP A 691 -20.27 -10.52 -22.76
CA ASP A 691 -19.88 -9.23 -22.21
C ASP A 691 -20.52 -8.06 -22.96
N ARG A 692 -20.53 -8.10 -24.30
CA ARG A 692 -21.24 -7.10 -25.13
C ARG A 692 -22.75 -7.14 -24.95
N VAL A 693 -23.34 -8.31 -24.71
CA VAL A 693 -24.78 -8.45 -24.39
C VAL A 693 -25.09 -7.75 -23.07
N LEU A 694 -24.28 -7.97 -22.03
CA LEU A 694 -24.46 -7.30 -20.74
C LEU A 694 -24.35 -5.78 -20.87
N GLN A 695 -23.34 -5.29 -21.59
CA GLN A 695 -23.16 -3.85 -21.87
C GLN A 695 -24.35 -3.25 -22.63
N GLY A 696 -24.80 -3.92 -23.70
CA GLY A 696 -25.93 -3.45 -24.52
C GLY A 696 -27.26 -3.45 -23.76
N ILE A 697 -27.47 -4.37 -22.82
CA ILE A 697 -28.63 -4.36 -21.93
C ILE A 697 -28.55 -3.18 -20.97
N CYS A 698 -27.37 -2.91 -20.41
CA CYS A 698 -27.19 -1.82 -19.47
C CYS A 698 -27.47 -0.46 -20.09
N GLU A 699 -26.99 -0.24 -21.31
CA GLU A 699 -27.25 0.99 -22.08
C GLU A 699 -28.76 1.18 -22.32
N LYS A 700 -29.46 0.13 -22.76
CA LYS A 700 -30.91 0.17 -23.04
C LYS A 700 -31.74 0.46 -21.79
N ILE A 701 -31.42 -0.20 -20.68
CA ILE A 701 -32.15 -0.01 -19.42
C ILE A 701 -31.82 1.37 -18.82
N GLY A 702 -30.55 1.77 -18.81
CA GLY A 702 -30.10 3.04 -18.23
C GLY A 702 -30.80 4.27 -18.81
N HIS A 703 -31.11 4.28 -20.11
CA HIS A 703 -31.82 5.39 -20.75
C HIS A 703 -33.29 5.56 -20.34
N ARG A 704 -33.89 4.54 -19.72
CA ARG A 704 -35.31 4.56 -19.30
C ARG A 704 -35.51 4.89 -17.83
N LEU A 705 -34.44 4.86 -17.04
CA LEU A 705 -34.48 5.09 -15.61
C LEU A 705 -34.38 6.57 -15.26
N ARG A 706 -35.04 6.98 -14.17
CA ARG A 706 -34.97 8.35 -13.65
C ARG A 706 -33.65 8.55 -12.92
N ARG A 707 -33.23 9.81 -12.74
CA ARG A 707 -32.03 10.15 -11.94
C ARG A 707 -32.08 9.65 -10.49
N THR A 708 -33.26 9.41 -9.95
CA THR A 708 -33.48 8.91 -8.59
C THR A 708 -33.39 7.39 -8.49
N ASP A 709 -33.60 6.69 -9.61
CA ASP A 709 -33.57 5.23 -9.66
C ASP A 709 -32.12 4.78 -9.67
N VAL A 710 -31.84 3.66 -9.00
CA VAL A 710 -30.48 3.13 -8.92
C VAL A 710 -30.41 1.79 -9.60
N PHE A 711 -29.61 1.72 -10.67
CA PHE A 711 -29.43 0.54 -11.48
C PHE A 711 -28.10 -0.13 -11.18
N CYS A 712 -28.17 -1.40 -10.77
CA CYS A 712 -27.02 -2.16 -10.32
C CYS A 712 -26.93 -3.53 -10.98
N ARG A 713 -25.71 -4.03 -11.12
CA ARG A 713 -25.43 -5.43 -11.41
C ARG A 713 -25.04 -6.15 -10.11
N LEU A 714 -25.75 -7.23 -9.79
CA LEU A 714 -25.50 -8.00 -8.57
C LEU A 714 -24.40 -9.06 -8.77
N GLY A 715 -24.29 -9.58 -9.99
CA GLY A 715 -23.27 -10.54 -10.41
C GLY A 715 -23.75 -11.37 -11.60
N GLY A 716 -22.83 -11.87 -12.44
CA GLY A 716 -23.20 -12.71 -13.57
C GLY A 716 -24.20 -12.03 -14.53
N GLU A 717 -25.40 -12.60 -14.65
CA GLU A 717 -26.50 -12.13 -15.50
C GLU A 717 -27.64 -11.44 -14.75
N GLU A 718 -27.44 -11.16 -13.46
CA GLU A 718 -28.45 -10.60 -12.54
C GLU A 718 -28.28 -9.09 -12.34
N PHE A 719 -29.38 -8.36 -12.51
CA PHE A 719 -29.46 -6.92 -12.29
C PHE A 719 -30.62 -6.53 -11.39
N MET A 720 -30.51 -5.34 -10.82
CA MET A 720 -31.45 -4.80 -9.86
C MET A 720 -31.67 -3.32 -10.11
N VAL A 721 -32.92 -2.88 -10.04
CA VAL A 721 -33.32 -1.48 -10.08
C VAL A 721 -33.99 -1.13 -8.75
N LEU A 722 -33.40 -0.20 -7.99
CA LEU A 722 -34.02 0.42 -6.84
C LEU A 722 -34.87 1.60 -7.32
N CYS A 723 -36.13 1.66 -6.91
CA CYS A 723 -37.10 2.68 -7.32
C CYS A 723 -37.61 3.45 -6.08
N PRO A 724 -36.85 4.43 -5.55
CA PRO A 724 -37.30 5.26 -4.43
C PRO A 724 -38.55 6.06 -4.79
N GLY A 725 -39.50 6.14 -3.86
CA GLY A 725 -40.77 6.88 -4.04
C GLY A 725 -41.77 6.20 -4.99
N SER A 726 -41.53 4.96 -5.41
CA SER A 726 -42.41 4.23 -6.33
C SER A 726 -43.24 3.18 -5.62
N SER A 727 -44.55 3.15 -5.91
CA SER A 727 -45.47 2.08 -5.51
C SER A 727 -45.25 0.80 -6.33
N THR A 728 -45.84 -0.32 -5.90
CA THR A 728 -45.82 -1.59 -6.63
C THR A 728 -46.29 -1.44 -8.08
N GLU A 729 -47.39 -0.73 -8.29
CA GLU A 729 -48.00 -0.55 -9.61
C GLU A 729 -47.08 0.25 -10.55
N GLN A 730 -46.43 1.28 -10.02
CA GLN A 730 -45.46 2.10 -10.76
C GLN A 730 -44.19 1.31 -11.09
N ALA A 731 -43.67 0.53 -10.14
CA ALA A 731 -42.52 -0.34 -10.36
C ALA A 731 -42.82 -1.45 -11.37
N HIS A 732 -44.03 -2.02 -11.33
CA HIS A 732 -44.49 -3.02 -12.29
C HIS A 732 -44.66 -2.43 -13.70
N ALA A 733 -45.22 -1.22 -13.82
CA ALA A 733 -45.29 -0.51 -15.09
C ALA A 733 -43.89 -0.24 -15.68
N LEU A 734 -42.94 0.21 -14.85
CA LEU A 734 -41.56 0.40 -15.26
C LEU A 734 -40.91 -0.92 -15.71
N ALA A 735 -41.10 -2.01 -14.96
CA ALA A 735 -40.59 -3.32 -15.32
C ALA A 735 -41.12 -3.80 -16.69
N LEU A 736 -42.41 -3.56 -16.99
CA LEU A 736 -43.01 -3.85 -18.29
C LEU A 736 -42.38 -3.02 -19.42
N GLU A 737 -42.13 -1.73 -19.19
CA GLU A 737 -41.45 -0.88 -20.18
C GLU A 737 -40.02 -1.35 -20.46
N LEU A 738 -39.26 -1.68 -19.40
CA LEU A 738 -37.90 -2.23 -19.52
C LEU A 738 -37.90 -3.55 -20.30
N TRP A 739 -38.79 -4.47 -19.94
CA TRP A 739 -38.96 -5.75 -20.61
C TRP A 739 -39.31 -5.60 -22.09
N GLN A 740 -40.28 -4.72 -22.42
CA GLN A 740 -40.62 -4.43 -23.83
C GLN A 740 -39.42 -3.83 -24.58
N GLY A 741 -38.67 -2.93 -23.95
CA GLY A 741 -37.48 -2.31 -24.54
C GLY A 741 -36.41 -3.33 -24.96
N LEU A 742 -36.21 -4.37 -24.15
CA LEU A 742 -35.27 -5.44 -24.46
C LEU A 742 -35.74 -6.31 -25.65
N ARG A 743 -37.04 -6.62 -25.74
CA ARG A 743 -37.58 -7.47 -26.82
C ARG A 743 -37.57 -6.82 -28.21
N HIS A 744 -37.78 -5.50 -28.29
CA HIS A 744 -37.97 -4.82 -29.57
C HIS A 744 -36.68 -4.42 -30.28
N THR A 745 -35.53 -4.50 -29.58
CA THR A 745 -34.26 -4.02 -30.12
C THR A 745 -33.20 -5.11 -30.02
N PRO A 746 -32.89 -5.82 -31.12
CA PRO A 746 -31.88 -6.88 -31.10
C PRO A 746 -30.51 -6.33 -30.67
N ILE A 747 -29.67 -7.23 -30.16
CA ILE A 747 -28.27 -6.95 -29.84
C ILE A 747 -27.42 -7.44 -31.00
N ASP A 748 -26.52 -6.57 -31.49
CA ASP A 748 -25.68 -6.84 -32.65
C ASP A 748 -24.86 -8.13 -32.47
N GLY A 749 -24.99 -9.03 -33.44
CA GLY A 749 -24.29 -10.32 -33.47
C GLY A 749 -24.90 -11.45 -32.63
N VAL A 750 -25.98 -11.20 -31.87
CA VAL A 750 -26.67 -12.23 -31.06
C VAL A 750 -28.15 -12.36 -31.40
N GLY A 751 -28.84 -11.25 -31.66
CA GLY A 751 -30.28 -11.22 -31.94
C GLY A 751 -31.09 -10.73 -30.74
N ILE A 752 -32.35 -11.17 -30.62
CA ILE A 752 -33.24 -10.77 -29.52
C ILE A 752 -32.80 -11.49 -28.24
N VAL A 753 -32.53 -10.71 -27.19
CA VAL A 753 -32.22 -11.22 -25.85
C VAL A 753 -33.40 -10.91 -24.94
N THR A 754 -33.85 -11.91 -24.19
CA THR A 754 -34.99 -11.80 -23.28
C THR A 754 -34.52 -11.85 -21.83
N ALA A 755 -35.36 -11.34 -20.92
CA ALA A 755 -35.08 -11.37 -19.49
C ALA A 755 -36.36 -11.63 -18.71
N SER A 756 -36.18 -12.24 -17.54
CA SER A 756 -37.23 -12.52 -16.57
C SER A 756 -37.18 -11.49 -15.45
N PHE A 757 -38.30 -10.83 -15.16
CA PHE A 757 -38.38 -9.73 -14.18
C PHE A 757 -39.27 -10.11 -12.99
N GLY A 758 -38.85 -9.72 -11.79
CA GLY A 758 -39.62 -9.83 -10.55
C GLY A 758 -39.69 -8.47 -9.86
N VAL A 759 -40.89 -8.10 -9.41
CA VAL A 759 -41.16 -6.79 -8.79
C VAL A 759 -41.59 -6.98 -7.34
N ALA A 760 -41.03 -6.19 -6.43
CA ALA A 760 -41.45 -6.19 -5.03
C ALA A 760 -41.45 -4.78 -4.44
N SER A 761 -42.50 -4.44 -3.70
CA SER A 761 -42.55 -3.22 -2.88
C SER A 761 -42.18 -3.50 -1.43
N TRP A 762 -41.53 -2.52 -0.81
CA TRP A 762 -41.20 -2.55 0.60
C TRP A 762 -42.46 -2.43 1.46
N ARG A 763 -42.64 -3.37 2.38
CA ARG A 763 -43.70 -3.39 3.38
C ARG A 763 -43.17 -2.78 4.68
N ARG A 764 -44.02 -2.06 5.41
CA ARG A 764 -43.60 -1.39 6.64
C ARG A 764 -43.06 -2.39 7.67
N GLY A 765 -41.84 -2.16 8.19
CA GLY A 765 -41.16 -3.05 9.12
C GLY A 765 -40.46 -4.26 8.46
N GLU A 766 -40.49 -4.35 7.13
CA GLU A 766 -39.77 -5.37 6.36
C GLU A 766 -38.28 -5.01 6.26
N GLY A 767 -37.39 -5.97 6.49
CA GLY A 767 -35.96 -5.79 6.29
C GLY A 767 -35.55 -5.86 4.81
N ALA A 768 -34.34 -5.40 4.50
CA ALA A 768 -33.78 -5.45 3.14
C ALA A 768 -33.83 -6.87 2.54
N ASP A 769 -33.43 -7.89 3.31
CA ASP A 769 -33.34 -9.27 2.81
C ASP A 769 -34.69 -9.85 2.43
N ALA A 770 -35.76 -9.54 3.19
CA ALA A 770 -37.11 -10.00 2.91
C ALA A 770 -37.68 -9.36 1.62
N LEU A 771 -37.42 -8.06 1.41
CA LEU A 771 -37.78 -7.36 0.17
C LEU A 771 -37.09 -7.98 -1.05
N LEU A 772 -35.79 -8.27 -0.93
CA LEU A 772 -35.01 -8.87 -2.01
C LEU A 772 -35.43 -10.31 -2.31
N LEU A 773 -35.73 -11.11 -1.27
CA LEU A 773 -36.21 -12.48 -1.43
C LEU A 773 -37.53 -12.54 -2.21
N ARG A 774 -38.42 -11.56 -2.02
CA ARG A 774 -39.67 -11.46 -2.78
C ARG A 774 -39.44 -11.08 -4.25
N ALA A 775 -38.51 -10.17 -4.51
CA ALA A 775 -38.13 -9.83 -5.88
C ALA A 775 -37.50 -11.03 -6.60
N ASP A 776 -36.66 -11.80 -5.90
CA ASP A 776 -36.07 -13.06 -6.39
C ASP A 776 -37.13 -14.12 -6.66
N SER A 777 -38.07 -14.30 -5.74
CA SER A 777 -39.22 -15.19 -5.93
C SER A 777 -40.03 -14.82 -7.18
N GLY A 778 -40.15 -13.52 -7.49
CA GLY A 778 -40.78 -13.03 -8.71
C GLY A 778 -40.02 -13.42 -9.99
N VAL A 779 -38.70 -13.26 -10.01
CA VAL A 779 -37.85 -13.71 -11.14
C VAL A 779 -37.92 -15.23 -11.29
N TYR A 780 -37.92 -15.97 -10.19
CA TYR A 780 -38.05 -17.42 -10.21
C TYR A 780 -39.41 -17.86 -10.79
N ALA A 781 -40.51 -17.23 -10.38
CA ALA A 781 -41.83 -17.45 -10.94
C ALA A 781 -41.87 -17.13 -12.44
N ALA A 782 -41.24 -16.04 -12.86
CA ALA A 782 -41.14 -15.65 -14.28
C ALA A 782 -40.43 -16.74 -15.10
N LYS A 783 -39.33 -17.27 -14.56
CA LYS A 783 -38.56 -18.37 -15.18
C LYS A 783 -39.36 -19.67 -15.28
N GLN A 784 -40.13 -20.01 -14.25
CA GLN A 784 -40.99 -21.20 -14.27
C GLN A 784 -42.16 -21.07 -15.25
N ALA A 785 -42.76 -19.89 -15.34
CA ALA A 785 -43.91 -19.63 -16.19
C ALA A 785 -43.56 -19.44 -17.68
N GLY A 786 -42.31 -19.75 -18.07
CA GLY A 786 -41.86 -19.78 -19.46
C GLY A 786 -40.83 -18.72 -19.83
N ARG A 787 -40.29 -17.97 -18.86
CA ARG A 787 -39.33 -16.86 -19.05
C ARG A 787 -39.91 -15.69 -19.85
N ASP A 788 -39.08 -14.70 -20.15
CA ASP A 788 -39.40 -13.58 -21.05
C ASP A 788 -40.71 -12.88 -20.67
N ARG A 789 -40.80 -12.49 -19.40
CA ARG A 789 -41.98 -11.86 -18.80
C ARG A 789 -41.65 -11.07 -17.55
N VAL A 790 -42.63 -10.30 -17.12
CA VAL A 790 -42.65 -9.60 -15.83
C VAL A 790 -43.65 -10.29 -14.93
N GLU A 791 -43.21 -10.73 -13.75
CA GLU A 791 -44.12 -11.17 -12.70
C GLU A 791 -44.44 -10.00 -11.76
N PRO A 792 -45.74 -9.74 -11.49
CA PRO A 792 -46.15 -8.75 -10.51
C PRO A 792 -45.77 -9.19 -9.09
N GLU A 793 -45.94 -8.28 -8.13
CA GLU A 793 -45.68 -8.59 -6.72
C GLU A 793 -46.48 -9.83 -6.27
N LEU A 794 -45.73 -10.86 -5.86
CA LEU A 794 -46.31 -12.05 -5.26
C LEU A 794 -46.86 -11.70 -3.86
N PRO A 795 -48.04 -12.23 -3.48
CA PRO A 795 -48.71 -11.89 -2.21
C PRO A 795 -47.87 -12.17 -0.96
#